data_AF-A0A5N6YLK4-F1
#
_entry.id   AF-A0A5N6YLK4-F1
#
_cell.length_a   1.000
_cell.length_b   1.000
_cell.length_c   1.000
_cell.angle_alpha   90.00
_cell.angle_beta   90.00
_cell.angle_gamma   90.00
#
_symmetry.space_group_name_H-M   'P 1'
#
loop_
_entity.id
_entity.type
_entity.pdbx_description
1 polymer ?
#
loop_
_entity_poly.entity_id
_entity_poly.type
_entity_poly.pdbx_seq_one_letter_code
_entity_poly.pdbx_strand_id
1 'polypeptide(L)'
;MSIEPNYTPDFNLGMRTEVQHLYRPDDRSPWNESAPDKSAVNLEAGSYAQECALIIRCEPHPITKQVALHSITIQSPLIKKVLDNTFKGFDGINTHLKQLTFKAPFHSFFYRWHLFEKLYEDEQDEEVKHHLNLLYPIVREEVMPHIETMKDLTMNEVITFDYLWTIFAPGMEVYTNIDGQDRFMELIDSRYGANMGGEFFALECRYIDCNGSSFGYVSNSVDIDKFEGVIKLIDLDVFPSHLHPDMERLVDRLHARGERFEQLNGFHHMSYSGFYTARSSRQIRKRHVENSRIIIDPHTFNIYSTPSPGLGSIKSETESQVNSAEDQLLFDVPNVIYRATSQAYQIYRKSLGKYEKHGKDDGDDGATVLSPKQRLLCSPTVRGYCLAFKTWAEFLVKNVHPIRWSENAFPRLVLPHGYKEIIRAFVQEQLSRDDEFDDIIYGKGMGFIMLLSGEPGVGKTLTAESVAEEMRQPLYVMNASELGETAVEVEEALEQVLELTSKWNAILLLDECDIFLEARSTSDIRRNRLVSIFLRQLEYYRGVMFLTSNRISDFDPAFESRIHLTIHYPALDIQSRLHVWKTFIQIGHLDTNIRDKDFKALAKLELNGRQIKNIVKTARLLCKQERVPLGMEHIQMVLEVKKGSLL
;
A
#
# COMPACT_ATOMS: atom_id res chain seq x y z
N MET A 1 43.38 -21.01 -16.09
CA MET A 1 44.75 -21.50 -16.33
C MET A 1 44.64 -22.97 -16.68
N SER A 2 45.16 -23.35 -17.85
CA SER A 2 45.20 -24.74 -18.32
C SER A 2 46.35 -25.46 -17.63
N ILE A 3 46.09 -26.68 -17.16
CA ILE A 3 47.00 -27.51 -16.36
C ILE A 3 48.18 -27.98 -17.23
N GLU A 4 49.42 -27.82 -16.77
CA GLU A 4 50.53 -28.60 -17.30
C GLU A 4 50.41 -30.04 -16.81
N PRO A 5 50.43 -31.05 -17.70
CA PRO A 5 50.06 -32.43 -17.35
C PRO A 5 51.02 -33.16 -16.39
N ASN A 6 52.09 -32.51 -15.92
CA ASN A 6 53.13 -33.12 -15.07
C ASN A 6 53.31 -32.43 -13.69
N TYR A 7 52.38 -31.60 -13.24
CA TYR A 7 52.50 -30.97 -11.92
C TYR A 7 52.05 -31.88 -10.78
N THR A 8 52.96 -32.22 -9.87
CA THR A 8 52.65 -32.82 -8.56
C THR A 8 52.67 -31.72 -7.50
N PRO A 9 51.53 -31.43 -6.84
CA PRO A 9 51.45 -30.33 -5.88
C PRO A 9 52.21 -30.65 -4.58
N ASP A 10 53.00 -29.70 -4.10
CA ASP A 10 53.74 -29.81 -2.83
C ASP A 10 52.82 -29.56 -1.62
N PHE A 11 51.73 -28.83 -1.84
CA PHE A 11 50.73 -28.48 -0.82
C PHE A 11 49.32 -28.81 -1.32
N ASN A 12 48.41 -29.06 -0.37
CA ASN A 12 46.98 -29.06 -0.68
C ASN A 12 46.55 -27.67 -1.18
N LEU A 13 45.52 -27.63 -2.02
CA LEU A 13 44.99 -26.41 -2.63
C LEU A 13 44.69 -25.34 -1.56
N GLY A 14 45.30 -24.16 -1.68
CA GLY A 14 45.14 -23.04 -0.74
C GLY A 14 45.89 -23.14 0.60
N MET A 15 46.69 -24.19 0.82
CA MET A 15 47.38 -24.42 2.11
C MET A 15 48.80 -23.86 2.16
N ARG A 16 49.37 -23.42 1.04
CA ARG A 16 50.66 -22.72 1.05
C ARG A 16 50.45 -21.30 1.55
N THR A 17 51.14 -20.92 2.62
CA THR A 17 50.96 -19.63 3.33
C THR A 17 51.66 -18.48 2.61
N GLU A 18 51.40 -18.36 1.31
CA GLU A 18 51.94 -17.35 0.42
C GLU A 18 50.82 -16.64 -0.34
N VAL A 19 51.15 -15.45 -0.85
CA VAL A 19 50.25 -14.60 -1.65
C VAL A 19 50.79 -14.53 -3.06
N GLN A 20 49.98 -14.93 -4.04
CA GLN A 20 50.30 -14.76 -5.45
C GLN A 20 49.83 -13.39 -5.93
N HIS A 21 50.72 -12.60 -6.53
CA HIS A 21 50.36 -11.33 -7.15
C HIS A 21 50.22 -11.46 -8.66
N LEU A 22 49.11 -10.95 -9.20
CA LEU A 22 48.83 -10.88 -10.61
C LEU A 22 48.55 -9.43 -11.02
N TYR A 23 49.08 -9.02 -12.17
CA TYR A 23 49.01 -7.69 -12.72
C TYR A 23 48.44 -7.73 -14.14
N ARG A 24 47.67 -6.71 -14.51
CA ARG A 24 47.30 -6.45 -15.92
C ARG A 24 47.45 -4.98 -16.25
N PRO A 25 47.86 -4.62 -17.48
CA PRO A 25 48.02 -3.22 -17.89
C PRO A 25 46.70 -2.51 -18.21
N ASP A 26 45.67 -3.26 -18.63
CA ASP A 26 44.33 -2.75 -18.94
C ASP A 26 43.25 -3.83 -18.76
N ASP A 27 41.98 -3.43 -18.89
CA ASP A 27 40.81 -4.28 -18.69
C ASP A 27 40.66 -5.42 -19.72
N ARG A 28 41.32 -5.30 -20.87
CA ARG A 28 41.28 -6.26 -21.99
C ARG A 28 42.44 -7.26 -21.98
N SER A 29 43.46 -6.99 -21.19
CA SER A 29 44.68 -7.79 -21.12
C SER A 29 44.57 -8.96 -20.12
N PRO A 30 45.25 -10.09 -20.37
CA PRO A 30 45.30 -11.21 -19.43
C PRO A 30 46.12 -10.85 -18.17
N TRP A 31 45.81 -11.53 -17.08
CA TRP A 31 46.54 -11.43 -15.81
C TRP A 31 47.89 -12.13 -15.91
N ASN A 32 48.97 -11.43 -15.54
CA ASN A 32 50.35 -11.90 -15.59
C ASN A 32 51.06 -11.68 -14.24
N GLU A 33 52.17 -12.37 -14.00
CA GLU A 33 52.87 -12.31 -12.71
C GLU A 33 53.93 -11.20 -12.62
N SER A 34 54.33 -10.62 -13.75
CA SER A 34 55.27 -9.51 -13.78
C SER A 34 54.54 -8.17 -13.61
N ALA A 35 55.00 -7.37 -12.63
CA ALA A 35 54.59 -5.98 -12.51
C ALA A 35 55.07 -5.19 -13.75
N PRO A 36 54.29 -4.19 -14.24
CA PRO A 36 54.57 -3.49 -15.50
C PRO A 36 55.99 -2.88 -15.62
N ASP A 37 56.63 -2.55 -14.49
CA ASP A 37 57.95 -1.89 -14.45
C ASP A 37 59.15 -2.84 -14.22
N LYS A 38 58.94 -4.16 -14.10
CA LYS A 38 60.03 -5.13 -13.91
C LYS A 38 60.11 -6.09 -15.10
N SER A 39 61.26 -6.11 -15.77
CA SER A 39 61.59 -7.06 -16.83
C SER A 39 61.31 -8.49 -16.35
N ALA A 40 60.45 -9.20 -17.08
CA ALA A 40 60.06 -10.58 -16.80
C ALA A 40 61.29 -11.50 -16.76
N VAL A 41 61.71 -11.87 -15.56
CA VAL A 41 62.66 -12.95 -15.33
C VAL A 41 61.98 -13.92 -14.37
N ASN A 42 61.93 -15.19 -14.81
CA ASN A 42 61.35 -16.39 -14.17
C ASN A 42 59.97 -16.80 -14.70
N LEU A 43 60.02 -17.64 -15.74
CA LEU A 43 58.94 -18.37 -16.40
C LEU A 43 58.77 -19.77 -15.77
N GLU A 44 58.63 -19.86 -14.44
CA GLU A 44 58.36 -21.15 -13.75
C GLU A 44 57.04 -21.18 -12.97
N ALA A 45 56.20 -20.16 -13.11
CA ALA A 45 55.17 -19.88 -12.10
C ALA A 45 53.71 -20.15 -12.50
N GLY A 46 53.49 -20.75 -13.67
CA GLY A 46 52.16 -21.16 -14.13
C GLY A 46 51.47 -22.26 -13.30
N SER A 47 52.15 -22.87 -12.31
CA SER A 47 51.70 -24.12 -11.68
C SER A 47 51.36 -24.06 -10.18
N TYR A 48 52.01 -23.20 -9.38
CA TYR A 48 51.83 -23.19 -7.92
C TYR A 48 50.80 -22.20 -7.39
N ALA A 49 50.24 -21.31 -8.24
CA ALA A 49 49.25 -20.31 -7.84
C ALA A 49 47.93 -20.90 -7.27
N GLN A 50 47.69 -22.20 -7.46
CA GLN A 50 46.56 -22.91 -6.85
C GLN A 50 46.84 -23.34 -5.41
N GLU A 51 48.10 -23.45 -5.02
CA GLU A 51 48.53 -23.83 -3.67
C GLU A 51 48.56 -22.64 -2.72
N CYS A 52 48.84 -21.44 -3.22
CA CYS A 52 48.86 -20.20 -2.45
C CYS A 52 47.53 -19.96 -1.72
N ALA A 53 47.59 -19.37 -0.52
CA ALA A 53 46.41 -19.10 0.29
C ALA A 53 45.53 -18.00 -0.34
N LEU A 54 46.15 -17.03 -1.02
CA LEU A 54 45.51 -15.87 -1.61
C LEU A 54 46.07 -15.57 -3.01
N ILE A 55 45.21 -15.09 -3.90
CA ILE A 55 45.61 -14.45 -5.16
C ILE A 55 45.17 -12.99 -5.10
N ILE A 56 46.12 -12.09 -5.20
CA ILE A 56 45.90 -10.66 -5.35
C ILE A 56 45.97 -10.29 -6.82
N ARG A 57 45.01 -9.49 -7.27
CA ARG A 57 44.98 -8.91 -8.61
C ARG A 57 45.08 -7.40 -8.52
N CYS A 58 46.02 -6.81 -9.25
CA CYS A 58 46.25 -5.37 -9.30
C CYS A 58 46.20 -4.83 -10.74
N GLU A 59 45.61 -3.65 -10.91
CA GLU A 59 45.53 -2.96 -12.20
C GLU A 59 45.76 -1.45 -12.03
N PRO A 60 46.13 -0.72 -13.09
CA PRO A 60 46.24 0.74 -13.03
C PRO A 60 44.91 1.39 -12.68
N HIS A 61 44.89 2.19 -11.62
CA HIS A 61 43.73 2.96 -11.22
C HIS A 61 43.25 3.85 -12.38
N PRO A 62 41.94 3.93 -12.67
CA PRO A 62 41.42 4.64 -13.85
C PRO A 62 41.91 6.09 -13.97
N ILE A 63 41.94 6.80 -12.83
CA ILE A 63 42.33 8.22 -12.71
C ILE A 63 43.84 8.38 -12.49
N THR A 64 44.39 7.87 -11.38
CA THR A 64 45.79 8.12 -11.00
C THR A 64 46.81 7.35 -11.84
N LYS A 65 46.38 6.32 -12.60
CA LYS A 65 47.22 5.40 -13.38
C LYS A 65 48.26 4.63 -12.57
N GLN A 66 48.26 4.75 -11.24
CA GLN A 66 49.11 3.97 -10.34
C GLN A 66 48.56 2.56 -10.18
N VAL A 67 49.43 1.58 -9.93
CA VAL A 67 49.01 0.20 -9.66
C VAL A 67 48.17 0.18 -8.38
N ALA A 68 46.92 -0.21 -8.52
CA ALA A 68 45.96 -0.30 -7.43
C ALA A 68 45.40 -1.72 -7.31
N LEU A 69 44.93 -2.05 -6.11
CA LEU A 69 44.29 -3.32 -5.82
C LEU A 69 42.96 -3.42 -6.58
N HIS A 70 42.77 -4.49 -7.36
CA HIS A 70 41.53 -4.73 -8.08
C HIS A 70 40.64 -5.74 -7.35
N SER A 71 41.21 -6.88 -6.96
CA SER A 71 40.46 -7.95 -6.28
C SER A 71 41.38 -8.91 -5.54
N ILE A 72 40.81 -9.64 -4.57
CA ILE A 72 41.46 -10.74 -3.87
C ILE A 72 40.62 -11.99 -4.07
N THR A 73 41.24 -13.08 -4.51
CA THR A 73 40.64 -14.42 -4.47
C THR A 73 41.21 -15.20 -3.29
N ILE A 74 40.32 -15.74 -2.48
CA ILE A 74 40.68 -16.52 -1.28
C ILE A 74 40.61 -18.00 -1.62
N GLN A 75 41.74 -18.69 -1.48
CA GLN A 75 41.87 -20.12 -1.77
C GLN A 75 41.97 -20.94 -0.49
N SER A 76 42.57 -20.40 0.58
CA SER A 76 42.73 -21.10 1.86
C SER A 76 41.39 -21.54 2.46
N PRO A 77 41.21 -22.84 2.74
CA PRO A 77 40.00 -23.34 3.40
C PRO A 77 39.88 -22.84 4.86
N LEU A 78 41.02 -22.61 5.53
CA LEU A 78 41.05 -22.07 6.89
C LEU A 78 40.50 -20.65 6.94
N ILE A 79 40.93 -19.78 6.00
CA ILE A 79 40.39 -18.43 5.88
C ILE A 79 38.89 -18.48 5.54
N LYS A 80 38.48 -19.33 4.59
CA LYS A 80 37.07 -19.46 4.21
C LYS A 80 36.17 -19.82 5.39
N LYS A 81 36.64 -20.68 6.31
CA LYS A 81 35.91 -21.05 7.52
C LYS A 81 35.66 -19.84 8.45
N VAL A 82 36.65 -18.98 8.63
CA VAL A 82 36.50 -17.74 9.42
C VAL A 82 35.58 -16.74 8.73
N LEU A 83 35.67 -16.65 7.40
CA LEU A 83 34.80 -15.80 6.61
C LEU A 83 33.35 -16.28 6.58
N ASP A 84 33.11 -17.57 6.76
CA ASP A 84 31.76 -18.13 6.88
C ASP A 84 31.02 -17.50 8.07
N ASN A 85 31.71 -17.42 9.22
CA ASN A 85 31.20 -16.73 10.39
C ASN A 85 31.11 -15.21 10.19
N THR A 86 32.06 -14.61 9.46
CA THR A 86 32.09 -13.16 9.19
C THR A 86 30.91 -12.70 8.32
N PHE A 87 30.54 -13.50 7.32
CA PHE A 87 29.52 -13.17 6.33
C PHE A 87 28.22 -13.98 6.50
N LYS A 88 28.04 -14.66 7.63
CA LYS A 88 26.80 -15.36 7.96
C LYS A 88 25.60 -14.40 7.86
N GLY A 89 24.58 -14.81 7.10
CA GLY A 89 23.39 -13.99 6.84
C GLY A 89 23.62 -12.75 5.96
N PHE A 90 24.79 -12.61 5.31
CA PHE A 90 25.05 -11.57 4.32
C PHE A 90 24.67 -12.07 2.93
N ASP A 91 23.63 -11.46 2.34
CA ASP A 91 23.15 -11.87 1.02
C ASP A 91 24.21 -11.68 -0.07
N GLY A 92 24.26 -12.63 -1.01
CA GLY A 92 25.16 -12.59 -2.16
C GLY A 92 26.58 -13.11 -1.91
N ILE A 93 26.92 -13.57 -0.70
CA ILE A 93 28.22 -14.22 -0.41
C ILE A 93 28.03 -15.70 -0.08
N ASN A 94 28.77 -16.56 -0.77
CA ASN A 94 28.89 -17.98 -0.45
C ASN A 94 30.37 -18.35 -0.33
N THR A 95 30.82 -18.59 0.90
CA THR A 95 32.23 -18.84 1.25
C THR A 95 32.73 -20.20 0.77
N HIS A 96 31.82 -21.13 0.47
CA HIS A 96 32.13 -22.46 -0.06
C HIS A 96 32.47 -22.46 -1.55
N LEU A 97 32.33 -21.32 -2.24
CA LEU A 97 32.73 -21.19 -3.64
C LEU A 97 34.22 -21.51 -3.82
N LYS A 98 34.54 -22.25 -4.89
CA LYS A 98 35.94 -22.53 -5.27
C LYS A 98 36.73 -21.24 -5.47
N GLN A 99 36.13 -20.28 -6.18
CA GLN A 99 36.68 -18.94 -6.40
C GLN A 99 35.92 -17.89 -5.59
N LEU A 100 36.21 -17.80 -4.29
CA LEU A 100 35.70 -16.73 -3.45
C LEU A 100 36.50 -15.46 -3.73
N THR A 101 35.93 -14.50 -4.48
CA THR A 101 36.63 -13.29 -4.92
C THR A 101 35.91 -12.03 -4.45
N PHE A 102 36.65 -11.12 -3.82
CA PHE A 102 36.19 -9.80 -3.39
C PHE A 102 36.87 -8.72 -4.22
N LYS A 103 36.13 -7.69 -4.62
CA LYS A 103 36.65 -6.54 -5.38
C LYS A 103 36.92 -5.36 -4.45
N ALA A 104 37.99 -4.62 -4.70
CA ALA A 104 38.26 -3.36 -4.01
C ALA A 104 37.10 -2.36 -4.27
N PRO A 105 36.69 -1.55 -3.28
CA PRO A 105 37.31 -1.35 -1.95
C PRO A 105 36.80 -2.31 -0.85
N PHE A 106 36.36 -3.52 -1.23
CA PHE A 106 35.88 -4.56 -0.33
C PHE A 106 34.67 -4.16 0.52
N HIS A 107 33.61 -3.63 -0.13
CA HIS A 107 32.36 -3.20 0.53
C HIS A 107 31.83 -4.19 1.59
N SER A 108 31.82 -5.49 1.29
CA SER A 108 31.36 -6.51 2.25
C SER A 108 32.21 -6.54 3.52
N PHE A 109 33.54 -6.51 3.37
CA PHE A 109 34.46 -6.43 4.52
C PHE A 109 34.32 -5.11 5.26
N PHE A 110 34.10 -4.01 4.55
CA PHE A 110 33.79 -2.73 5.18
C PHE A 110 32.58 -2.87 6.11
N TYR A 111 31.44 -3.37 5.63
CA TYR A 111 30.24 -3.49 6.48
C TYR A 111 30.42 -4.46 7.67
N ARG A 112 31.21 -5.52 7.50
CA ARG A 112 31.49 -6.53 8.53
C ARG A 112 32.83 -6.33 9.26
N TRP A 113 33.47 -5.17 9.12
CA TRP A 113 34.85 -4.95 9.57
C TRP A 113 35.06 -5.31 11.04
N HIS A 114 34.18 -4.81 11.92
CA HIS A 114 34.30 -5.06 13.36
C HIS A 114 34.08 -6.52 13.75
N LEU A 115 33.26 -7.26 13.00
CA LEU A 115 33.07 -8.69 13.24
C LEU A 115 34.29 -9.47 12.76
N PHE A 116 34.81 -9.14 11.57
CA PHE A 116 36.03 -9.74 11.04
C PHE A 116 37.24 -9.49 11.95
N GLU A 117 37.39 -8.25 12.43
CA GLU A 117 38.45 -7.83 13.36
C GLU A 117 38.37 -8.61 14.68
N LYS A 118 37.18 -8.73 15.26
CA LYS A 118 36.97 -9.53 16.48
C LYS A 118 37.30 -11.01 16.27
N LEU A 119 36.82 -11.62 15.19
CA LEU A 119 37.09 -13.02 14.87
C LEU A 119 38.58 -13.27 14.62
N TYR A 120 39.29 -12.31 14.03
CA TYR A 120 40.74 -12.35 13.85
C TYR A 120 41.50 -12.27 15.19
N GLU A 121 41.10 -11.37 16.08
CA GLU A 121 41.72 -11.20 17.40
C GLU A 121 41.47 -12.41 18.32
N ASP A 122 40.25 -12.94 18.30
CA ASP A 122 39.81 -14.06 19.13
C ASP A 122 40.36 -15.43 18.65
N GLU A 123 40.93 -15.51 17.43
CA GLU A 123 41.47 -16.75 16.87
C GLU A 123 42.68 -17.27 17.66
N GLN A 124 42.57 -18.53 18.09
CA GLN A 124 43.55 -19.23 18.94
C GLN A 124 44.34 -20.29 18.18
N ASP A 125 43.83 -20.77 17.05
CA ASP A 125 44.55 -21.74 16.22
C ASP A 125 45.70 -21.04 15.47
N GLU A 126 46.94 -21.40 15.80
CA GLU A 126 48.15 -20.80 15.22
C GLU A 126 48.24 -20.99 13.71
N GLU A 127 47.76 -22.10 13.15
CA GLU A 127 47.78 -22.35 11.71
C GLU A 127 46.77 -21.43 11.00
N VAL A 128 45.55 -21.35 11.52
CA VAL A 128 44.51 -20.43 11.00
C VAL A 128 45.00 -18.99 11.10
N LYS A 129 45.60 -18.61 12.22
CA LYS A 129 46.12 -17.26 12.46
C LYS A 129 47.24 -16.91 11.48
N HIS A 130 48.13 -17.85 11.17
CA HIS A 130 49.18 -17.64 10.18
C HIS A 130 48.61 -17.38 8.78
N HIS A 131 47.55 -18.10 8.39
CA HIS A 131 46.83 -17.83 7.14
C HIS A 131 46.09 -16.48 7.18
N LEU A 132 45.41 -16.15 8.28
CA LEU A 132 44.71 -14.87 8.43
C LEU A 132 45.65 -13.66 8.41
N ASN A 133 46.88 -13.80 8.91
CA ASN A 133 47.91 -12.76 8.86
C ASN A 133 48.32 -12.39 7.43
N LEU A 134 48.00 -13.22 6.43
CA LEU A 134 48.14 -12.85 5.02
C LEU A 134 46.99 -11.93 4.57
N LEU A 135 45.75 -12.22 4.97
CA LEU A 135 44.56 -11.49 4.52
C LEU A 135 44.34 -10.18 5.28
N TYR A 136 44.45 -10.21 6.61
CA TYR A 136 44.06 -9.12 7.49
C TYR A 136 44.77 -7.79 7.15
N PRO A 137 46.10 -7.73 6.95
CA PRO A 137 46.78 -6.48 6.62
C PRO A 137 46.29 -5.89 5.29
N ILE A 138 46.05 -6.72 4.27
CA ILE A 138 45.60 -6.27 2.95
C ILE A 138 44.21 -5.63 3.05
N VAL A 139 43.27 -6.32 3.70
CA VAL A 139 41.91 -5.81 3.86
C VAL A 139 41.92 -4.56 4.74
N ARG A 140 42.75 -4.54 5.80
CA ARG A 140 42.89 -3.39 6.70
C ARG A 140 43.38 -2.15 5.97
N GLU A 141 44.42 -2.26 5.14
CA GLU A 141 44.99 -1.14 4.39
C GLU A 141 43.98 -0.53 3.41
N GLU A 142 43.10 -1.35 2.82
CA GLU A 142 42.05 -0.87 1.90
C GLU A 142 40.83 -0.29 2.65
N VAL A 143 40.36 -0.95 3.70
CA VAL A 143 39.09 -0.63 4.37
C VAL A 143 39.23 0.52 5.37
N MET A 144 40.35 0.60 6.11
CA MET A 144 40.52 1.57 7.20
C MET A 144 40.43 3.03 6.76
N PRO A 145 41.05 3.47 5.64
CA PRO A 145 40.93 4.86 5.17
C PRO A 145 39.48 5.26 4.91
N HIS A 146 38.66 4.33 4.39
CA HIS A 146 37.25 4.58 4.17
C HIS A 146 36.46 4.67 5.48
N ILE A 147 36.78 3.82 6.47
CA ILE A 147 36.16 3.88 7.80
C ILE A 147 36.49 5.21 8.49
N GLU A 148 37.75 5.66 8.43
CA GLU A 148 38.20 6.90 9.03
C GLU A 148 37.52 8.11 8.40
N THR A 149 37.46 8.14 7.07
CA THR A 149 36.79 9.23 6.33
C THR A 149 35.28 9.23 6.61
N MET A 150 34.62 8.08 6.58
CA MET A 150 33.19 7.98 6.93
C MET A 150 32.92 8.43 8.37
N LYS A 151 33.78 8.05 9.33
CA LYS A 151 33.66 8.50 10.72
C LYS A 151 33.77 10.01 10.84
N ASP A 152 34.75 10.64 10.18
CA ASP A 152 34.89 12.09 10.19
C ASP A 152 33.65 12.78 9.59
N LEU A 153 33.16 12.30 8.45
CA LEU A 153 31.96 12.83 7.79
C LEU A 153 30.72 12.70 8.70
N THR A 154 30.48 11.53 9.26
CA THR A 154 29.33 11.26 10.14
C THR A 154 29.41 11.99 11.48
N MET A 155 30.59 12.17 12.06
CA MET A 155 30.79 13.02 13.25
C MET A 155 30.43 14.48 13.00
N ASN A 156 30.63 14.97 11.77
CA ASN A 156 30.24 16.30 11.34
C ASN A 156 28.82 16.36 10.73
N GLU A 157 28.04 15.27 10.83
CA GLU A 157 26.66 15.16 10.33
C GLU A 157 26.51 15.42 8.81
N VAL A 158 27.58 15.23 8.05
CA VAL A 158 27.64 15.47 6.60
C VAL A 158 28.10 14.24 5.83
N ILE A 159 27.96 14.26 4.50
CA ILE A 159 28.41 13.22 3.60
C ILE A 159 28.78 13.81 2.23
N THR A 160 29.68 13.14 1.51
CA THR A 160 29.99 13.42 0.09
C THR A 160 29.42 12.33 -0.79
N PHE A 161 29.15 12.64 -2.06
CA PHE A 161 28.53 11.67 -2.98
C PHE A 161 29.33 10.37 -3.10
N ASP A 162 30.67 10.46 -3.21
CA ASP A 162 31.55 9.30 -3.36
C ASP A 162 31.52 8.35 -2.15
N TYR A 163 31.13 8.85 -0.98
CA TYR A 163 31.08 8.09 0.28
C TYR A 163 29.68 7.61 0.65
N LEU A 164 28.65 7.79 -0.19
CA LEU A 164 27.28 7.32 0.11
C LEU A 164 27.22 5.83 0.44
N TRP A 165 27.93 4.98 -0.33
CA TRP A 165 27.96 3.54 -0.04
C TRP A 165 28.39 3.22 1.39
N THR A 166 29.23 4.04 2.04
CA THR A 166 29.74 3.75 3.39
C THR A 166 28.69 3.85 4.50
N ILE A 167 27.57 4.52 4.25
CA ILE A 167 26.48 4.68 5.22
C ILE A 167 25.29 3.74 4.97
N PHE A 168 25.27 3.04 3.82
CA PHE A 168 24.16 2.19 3.37
C PHE A 168 24.54 0.70 3.35
N ALA A 169 24.57 0.08 4.53
CA ALA A 169 24.83 -1.34 4.68
C ALA A 169 23.59 -2.20 4.32
N PRO A 170 23.73 -3.25 3.48
CA PRO A 170 22.64 -4.19 3.20
C PRO A 170 21.98 -4.76 4.47
N GLY A 171 20.66 -4.90 4.45
CA GLY A 171 19.82 -5.37 5.55
C GLY A 171 19.46 -4.30 6.59
N MET A 172 19.91 -3.05 6.43
CA MET A 172 19.54 -1.96 7.33
C MET A 172 18.22 -1.29 6.93
N GLU A 173 17.55 -0.65 7.89
CA GLU A 173 16.39 0.19 7.58
C GLU A 173 16.84 1.60 7.17
N VAL A 174 16.31 2.07 6.04
CA VAL A 174 16.46 3.44 5.55
C VAL A 174 15.16 4.21 5.73
N TYR A 175 15.28 5.51 5.97
CA TYR A 175 14.15 6.44 6.03
C TYR A 175 14.07 7.24 4.73
N THR A 176 12.85 7.45 4.25
CA THR A 176 12.55 8.38 3.15
C THR A 176 11.16 9.00 3.36
N ASN A 177 10.94 10.19 2.78
CA ASN A 177 9.64 10.85 2.76
C ASN A 177 9.15 10.99 1.32
N ILE A 178 8.19 10.14 0.93
CA ILE A 178 7.61 10.15 -0.42
C ILE A 178 6.15 10.60 -0.33
N ASP A 179 5.79 11.65 -1.09
CA ASP A 179 4.46 12.27 -1.09
C ASP A 179 4.01 12.74 0.32
N GLY A 180 4.95 13.26 1.13
CA GLY A 180 4.65 13.71 2.50
C GLY A 180 4.34 12.56 3.46
N GLN A 181 4.73 11.33 3.13
CA GLN A 181 4.56 10.16 3.98
C GLN A 181 5.92 9.60 4.39
N ASP A 182 6.18 9.60 5.70
CA ASP A 182 7.35 8.96 6.31
C ASP A 182 7.33 7.45 6.03
N ARG A 183 8.44 6.87 5.58
CA ARG A 183 8.55 5.43 5.30
C ARG A 183 9.87 4.89 5.82
N PHE A 184 9.81 3.70 6.42
CA PHE A 184 10.96 2.83 6.53
C PHE A 184 10.92 1.81 5.40
N MET A 185 12.09 1.54 4.85
CA MET A 185 12.30 0.47 3.88
C MET A 185 13.55 -0.29 4.29
N GLU A 186 13.60 -1.57 4.00
CA GLU A 186 14.79 -2.38 4.23
C GLU A 186 15.67 -2.34 2.98
N LEU A 187 16.93 -1.95 3.14
CA LEU A 187 17.89 -1.91 2.05
C LEU A 187 18.32 -3.33 1.67
N ILE A 188 18.18 -3.69 0.39
CA ILE A 188 18.67 -4.96 -0.16
C ILE A 188 20.08 -4.76 -0.72
N ASP A 189 20.26 -3.75 -1.56
CA ASP A 189 21.51 -3.49 -2.27
C ASP A 189 21.65 -2.02 -2.64
N SER A 190 22.87 -1.57 -2.88
CA SER A 190 23.17 -0.18 -3.24
C SER A 190 24.29 -0.10 -4.27
N ARG A 191 24.18 0.81 -5.24
CA ARG A 191 25.19 0.94 -6.31
C ARG A 191 25.24 2.35 -6.90
N TYR A 192 26.42 2.75 -7.35
CA TYR A 192 26.57 3.91 -8.23
C TYR A 192 26.12 3.55 -9.65
N GLY A 193 25.42 4.48 -10.29
CA GLY A 193 24.93 4.36 -11.65
C GLY A 193 25.07 5.67 -12.42
N ALA A 194 24.91 5.60 -13.73
CA ALA A 194 24.86 6.76 -14.60
C ALA A 194 23.81 6.56 -15.69
N ASN A 195 23.03 7.59 -15.98
CA ASN A 195 22.03 7.61 -17.05
C ASN A 195 22.13 8.94 -17.83
N MET A 196 21.19 9.19 -18.76
CA MET A 196 21.19 10.45 -19.53
C MET A 196 20.97 11.71 -18.67
N GLY A 197 20.39 11.58 -17.48
CA GLY A 197 20.16 12.66 -16.52
C GLY A 197 21.34 12.95 -15.59
N GLY A 198 22.33 12.05 -15.51
CA GLY A 198 23.52 12.23 -14.69
C GLY A 198 23.96 10.95 -13.97
N GLU A 199 24.94 11.10 -13.09
CA GLU A 199 25.33 10.07 -12.14
C GLU A 199 24.38 10.08 -10.94
N PHE A 200 24.12 8.90 -10.37
CA PHE A 200 23.22 8.73 -9.24
C PHE A 200 23.67 7.55 -8.38
N PHE A 201 23.19 7.50 -7.14
CA PHE A 201 23.37 6.39 -6.23
C PHE A 201 22.02 5.71 -5.99
N ALA A 202 21.88 4.49 -6.49
CA ALA A 202 20.64 3.73 -6.42
C ALA A 202 20.61 2.84 -5.18
N LEU A 203 19.48 2.85 -4.49
CA LEU A 203 19.19 2.03 -3.32
C LEU A 203 18.01 1.12 -3.62
N GLU A 204 18.28 -0.16 -3.83
CA GLU A 204 17.25 -1.19 -3.99
C GLU A 204 16.72 -1.56 -2.61
N CYS A 205 15.47 -1.21 -2.35
CA CYS A 205 14.86 -1.40 -1.05
C CYS A 205 13.61 -2.29 -1.15
N ARG A 206 13.19 -2.89 -0.04
CA ARG A 206 11.89 -3.56 0.08
C ARG A 206 11.05 -2.99 1.22
N TYR A 207 9.74 -3.07 1.05
CA TYR A 207 8.75 -2.70 2.05
C TYR A 207 7.61 -3.71 2.05
N ILE A 208 6.72 -3.65 3.05
CA ILE A 208 5.61 -4.60 3.19
C ILE A 208 4.33 -4.01 2.63
N ASP A 209 3.66 -4.82 1.83
CA ASP A 209 2.37 -4.54 1.23
C ASP A 209 1.42 -5.74 1.39
N CYS A 210 0.16 -5.59 1.00
CA CYS A 210 -0.88 -6.62 1.13
C CYS A 210 -1.70 -6.77 -0.15
N ASN A 211 -2.23 -7.97 -0.38
CA ASN A 211 -3.12 -8.27 -1.51
C ASN A 211 -4.57 -8.54 -1.09
N GLY A 212 -4.92 -8.32 0.18
CA GLY A 212 -6.24 -8.64 0.74
C GLY A 212 -6.31 -10.01 1.42
N SER A 213 -5.33 -10.89 1.21
CA SER A 213 -5.30 -12.23 1.84
C SER A 213 -4.01 -12.46 2.62
N SER A 214 -2.89 -11.94 2.13
CA SER A 214 -1.56 -12.11 2.71
C SER A 214 -0.75 -10.83 2.62
N PHE A 215 0.27 -10.74 3.45
CA PHE A 215 1.30 -9.72 3.36
C PHE A 215 2.49 -10.22 2.52
N GLY A 216 3.22 -9.30 1.89
CA GLY A 216 4.40 -9.64 1.11
C GLY A 216 5.38 -8.49 0.98
N TYR A 217 6.63 -8.81 0.66
CA TYR A 217 7.64 -7.82 0.32
C TYR A 217 7.47 -7.31 -1.11
N VAL A 218 7.61 -6.00 -1.28
CA VAL A 218 7.63 -5.33 -2.58
C VAL A 218 8.94 -4.57 -2.69
N SER A 219 9.66 -4.78 -3.79
CA SER A 219 10.90 -4.06 -4.09
C SER A 219 10.62 -2.72 -4.76
N ASN A 220 11.43 -1.72 -4.43
CA ASN A 220 11.41 -0.39 -5.02
C ASN A 220 12.82 0.22 -4.96
N SER A 221 13.23 0.93 -6.03
CA SER A 221 14.49 1.67 -6.06
C SER A 221 14.25 3.12 -5.62
N VAL A 222 15.14 3.65 -4.80
CA VAL A 222 15.22 5.07 -4.47
C VAL A 222 16.61 5.56 -4.87
N ASP A 223 16.67 6.65 -5.62
CA ASP A 223 17.92 7.16 -6.18
C ASP A 223 18.28 8.49 -5.51
N ILE A 224 19.57 8.69 -5.23
CA ILE A 224 20.15 9.98 -4.84
C ILE A 224 20.91 10.53 -6.04
N ASP A 225 20.48 11.68 -6.56
CA ASP A 225 21.17 12.35 -7.65
C ASP A 225 22.56 12.84 -7.22
N LYS A 226 23.52 12.87 -8.16
CA LYS A 226 24.86 13.40 -7.88
C LYS A 226 24.82 14.85 -7.39
N PHE A 227 25.57 15.11 -6.33
CA PHE A 227 25.80 16.43 -5.78
C PHE A 227 27.31 16.70 -5.61
N GLU A 228 27.69 17.97 -5.60
CA GLU A 228 29.07 18.41 -5.37
C GLU A 228 29.26 18.88 -3.93
N GLY A 229 30.45 18.61 -3.36
CA GLY A 229 30.79 18.99 -2.01
C GLY A 229 30.14 18.11 -0.95
N VAL A 230 29.83 18.72 0.20
CA VAL A 230 29.22 18.05 1.36
C VAL A 230 27.77 18.48 1.52
N ILE A 231 26.91 17.53 1.87
CA ILE A 231 25.52 17.78 2.28
C ILE A 231 25.27 17.19 3.65
N LYS A 232 24.27 17.69 4.38
CA LYS A 232 23.89 17.09 5.66
C LYS A 232 23.22 15.73 5.40
N LEU A 233 23.49 14.78 6.28
CA LEU A 233 22.91 13.43 6.19
C LEU A 233 21.37 13.46 6.17
N ILE A 234 20.77 14.36 6.95
CA ILE A 234 19.30 14.50 7.05
C ILE A 234 18.66 15.24 5.87
N ASP A 235 19.46 15.90 5.03
CA ASP A 235 18.98 16.63 3.84
C ASP A 235 18.96 15.71 2.60
N LEU A 236 19.44 14.47 2.72
CA LEU A 236 19.29 13.44 1.69
C LEU A 236 17.82 13.00 1.56
N ASP A 237 17.39 12.71 0.32
CA ASP A 237 16.04 12.16 0.04
C ASP A 237 15.79 10.80 0.71
N VAL A 238 16.88 10.07 0.98
CA VAL A 238 16.90 8.81 1.71
C VAL A 238 18.19 8.72 2.53
N PHE A 239 18.08 8.31 3.79
CA PHE A 239 19.23 8.17 4.68
C PHE A 239 19.00 7.05 5.70
N PRO A 240 20.05 6.56 6.38
CA PRO A 240 19.89 5.52 7.40
C PRO A 240 18.89 5.89 8.49
N SER A 241 17.87 5.05 8.70
CA SER A 241 16.73 5.37 9.55
C SER A 241 17.14 5.81 10.96
N HIS A 242 18.10 5.11 11.57
CA HIS A 242 18.63 5.36 12.91
C HIS A 242 19.17 6.79 13.15
N LEU A 243 19.44 7.55 12.08
CA LEU A 243 19.91 8.94 12.13
C LEU A 243 18.77 9.96 12.16
N HIS A 244 17.52 9.53 12.07
CA HIS A 244 16.38 10.45 12.07
C HIS A 244 16.26 11.19 13.42
N PRO A 245 16.13 12.53 13.43
CA PRO A 245 16.23 13.34 14.64
C PRO A 245 15.10 13.10 15.65
N ASP A 246 13.89 12.77 15.18
CA ASP A 246 12.71 12.49 16.03
C ASP A 246 12.35 11.00 16.01
N MET A 247 13.33 10.15 16.32
CA MET A 247 13.24 8.69 16.20
C MET A 247 12.08 8.09 17.01
N GLU A 248 11.95 8.45 18.29
CA GLU A 248 10.93 7.86 19.18
C GLU A 248 9.52 8.10 18.63
N ARG A 249 9.20 9.34 18.22
CA ARG A 249 7.88 9.64 17.64
C ARG A 249 7.69 9.02 16.26
N LEU A 250 8.75 8.93 15.46
CA LEU A 250 8.68 8.31 14.15
C LEU A 250 8.31 6.82 14.27
N VAL A 251 9.01 6.07 15.12
CA VAL A 251 8.71 4.66 15.39
C VAL A 251 7.27 4.49 15.91
N ASP A 252 6.84 5.32 16.86
CA ASP A 252 5.46 5.28 17.38
C ASP A 252 4.41 5.51 16.27
N ARG A 253 4.63 6.49 15.38
CA ARG A 253 3.74 6.76 14.23
C ARG A 253 3.71 5.62 13.23
N LEU A 254 4.89 5.09 12.87
CA LEU A 254 5.01 4.02 11.88
C LEU A 254 4.40 2.71 12.42
N HIS A 255 4.60 2.39 13.69
CA HIS A 255 4.03 1.20 14.31
C HIS A 255 2.50 1.29 14.38
N ALA A 256 1.94 2.42 14.84
CA ALA A 256 0.49 2.64 14.86
C ALA A 256 -0.13 2.59 13.46
N ARG A 257 0.60 3.07 12.43
CA ARG A 257 0.19 2.92 11.03
C ARG A 257 0.23 1.47 10.58
N GLY A 258 1.29 0.73 10.92
CA GLY A 258 1.46 -0.68 10.58
C GLY A 258 0.36 -1.56 11.18
N GLU A 259 0.00 -1.34 12.45
CA GLU A 259 -1.14 -2.01 13.11
C GLU A 259 -2.46 -1.72 12.37
N ARG A 260 -2.70 -0.46 12.00
CA ARG A 260 -3.90 -0.10 11.24
C ARG A 260 -3.89 -0.68 9.83
N PHE A 261 -2.73 -0.74 9.18
CA PHE A 261 -2.57 -1.38 7.87
C PHE A 261 -2.89 -2.88 7.96
N GLU A 262 -2.38 -3.54 8.99
CA GLU A 262 -2.64 -4.96 9.28
C GLU A 262 -4.14 -5.21 9.48
N GLN A 263 -4.82 -4.40 10.29
CA GLN A 263 -6.27 -4.48 10.53
C GLN A 263 -7.12 -4.22 9.27
N LEU A 264 -6.60 -3.43 8.33
CA LEU A 264 -7.29 -3.09 7.08
C LEU A 264 -6.99 -4.08 5.94
N ASN A 265 -6.15 -5.10 6.17
CA ASN A 265 -5.99 -6.18 5.21
C ASN A 265 -7.29 -6.99 5.13
N GLY A 266 -7.66 -7.39 3.92
CA GLY A 266 -8.95 -8.02 3.64
C GLY A 266 -10.01 -7.05 3.15
N PHE A 267 -11.24 -7.29 3.60
CA PHE A 267 -12.43 -6.68 3.06
C PHE A 267 -13.15 -5.83 4.12
N HIS A 268 -13.24 -4.51 3.89
CA HIS A 268 -13.81 -3.59 4.90
C HIS A 268 -14.65 -2.47 4.30
N HIS A 269 -15.77 -2.15 4.96
CA HIS A 269 -16.60 -0.98 4.67
C HIS A 269 -16.16 0.21 5.54
N MET A 270 -15.52 1.20 4.94
CA MET A 270 -14.91 2.30 5.67
C MET A 270 -15.32 3.65 5.11
N SER A 271 -14.93 4.71 5.81
CA SER A 271 -15.05 6.08 5.33
C SER A 271 -13.67 6.72 5.22
N TYR A 272 -13.53 7.65 4.28
CA TYR A 272 -12.28 8.31 3.96
C TYR A 272 -12.46 9.82 3.84
N SER A 273 -11.50 10.55 4.40
CA SER A 273 -11.42 12.01 4.30
C SER A 273 -9.98 12.43 3.97
N GLY A 274 -9.79 13.07 2.82
CA GLY A 274 -8.50 13.55 2.36
C GLY A 274 -8.26 13.29 0.88
N PHE A 275 -7.00 13.42 0.44
CA PHE A 275 -6.59 13.13 -0.93
C PHE A 275 -6.40 11.63 -1.14
N TYR A 276 -6.94 11.08 -2.23
CA TYR A 276 -6.66 9.73 -2.69
C TYR A 276 -6.04 9.78 -4.10
N THR A 277 -5.32 8.72 -4.46
CA THR A 277 -4.67 8.59 -5.76
C THR A 277 -5.38 7.51 -6.57
N ALA A 278 -5.94 7.86 -7.73
CA ALA A 278 -6.47 6.91 -8.70
C ALA A 278 -5.52 6.82 -9.90
N ARG A 279 -5.06 5.61 -10.22
CA ARG A 279 -4.23 5.35 -11.39
C ARG A 279 -5.11 4.81 -12.51
N SER A 280 -5.01 5.44 -13.68
CA SER A 280 -5.52 4.93 -14.95
C SER A 280 -4.33 4.59 -15.84
N SER A 281 -4.52 3.75 -16.84
CA SER A 281 -3.49 3.36 -17.82
C SER A 281 -2.78 4.55 -18.49
N ARG A 282 -3.37 5.75 -18.47
CA ARG A 282 -2.83 6.96 -19.11
C ARG A 282 -2.45 8.08 -18.14
N GLN A 283 -2.98 8.11 -16.92
CA GLN A 283 -2.84 9.26 -16.01
C GLN A 283 -2.98 8.88 -14.53
N ILE A 284 -2.20 9.54 -13.68
CA ILE A 284 -2.37 9.53 -12.22
C ILE A 284 -3.22 10.75 -11.84
N ARG A 285 -4.34 10.52 -11.13
CA ARG A 285 -5.24 11.58 -10.67
C ARG A 285 -5.29 11.60 -9.15
N LYS A 286 -4.94 12.74 -8.54
CA LYS A 286 -5.16 13.01 -7.12
C LYS A 286 -6.50 13.75 -6.95
N ARG A 287 -7.39 13.24 -6.11
CA ARG A 287 -8.72 13.83 -5.81
C ARG A 287 -8.93 13.94 -4.32
N HIS A 288 -9.68 14.95 -3.88
CA HIS A 288 -10.02 15.16 -2.47
C HIS A 288 -11.47 14.77 -2.21
N VAL A 289 -11.73 14.11 -1.09
CA VAL A 289 -13.08 13.77 -0.61
C VAL A 289 -13.19 14.01 0.89
N GLU A 290 -14.41 14.29 1.36
CA GLU A 290 -14.71 14.42 2.78
C GLU A 290 -15.79 13.43 3.17
N ASN A 291 -15.53 12.62 4.20
CA ASN A 291 -16.43 11.61 4.74
C ASN A 291 -17.05 10.69 3.67
N SER A 292 -16.32 10.42 2.59
CA SER A 292 -16.82 9.55 1.51
C SER A 292 -16.84 8.11 1.99
N ARG A 293 -17.83 7.33 1.55
CA ARG A 293 -17.84 5.88 1.74
C ARG A 293 -16.83 5.25 0.78
N ILE A 294 -16.02 4.33 1.29
CA ILE A 294 -15.04 3.57 0.53
C ILE A 294 -15.15 2.08 0.89
N ILE A 295 -14.71 1.23 -0.02
CA ILE A 295 -14.60 -0.21 0.21
C ILE A 295 -13.13 -0.57 0.08
N ILE A 296 -12.53 -1.08 1.15
CA ILE A 296 -11.16 -1.59 1.12
C ILE A 296 -11.23 -3.03 0.65
N ASP A 297 -10.60 -3.29 -0.50
CA ASP A 297 -10.60 -4.59 -1.15
C ASP A 297 -9.39 -4.66 -2.10
N PRO A 298 -8.19 -4.92 -1.55
CA PRO A 298 -6.97 -4.98 -2.35
C PRO A 298 -6.98 -6.14 -3.35
N HIS A 299 -7.72 -7.21 -3.07
CA HIS A 299 -7.84 -8.37 -3.96
C HIS A 299 -8.58 -7.99 -5.25
N THR A 300 -9.78 -7.40 -5.12
CA THR A 300 -10.56 -6.97 -6.29
C THR A 300 -9.89 -5.81 -7.02
N PHE A 301 -9.19 -4.92 -6.29
CA PHE A 301 -8.39 -3.88 -6.92
C PHE A 301 -7.37 -4.47 -7.90
N ASN A 302 -6.69 -5.57 -7.55
CA ASN A 302 -5.70 -6.21 -8.42
C ASN A 302 -6.30 -6.84 -9.69
N ILE A 303 -7.58 -7.20 -9.67
CA ILE A 303 -8.30 -7.79 -10.81
C ILE A 303 -8.74 -6.71 -11.79
N TYR A 304 -9.38 -5.64 -11.29
CA TYR A 304 -10.02 -4.62 -12.15
C TYR A 304 -9.20 -3.35 -12.35
N SER A 305 -8.11 -3.15 -11.59
CA SER A 305 -7.25 -1.98 -11.68
C SER A 305 -5.83 -2.35 -12.14
N THR A 306 -4.88 -1.46 -11.88
CA THR A 306 -3.46 -1.73 -12.16
C THR A 306 -2.97 -2.82 -11.21
N PRO A 307 -2.45 -3.95 -11.72
CA PRO A 307 -1.97 -5.03 -10.87
C PRO A 307 -0.91 -4.53 -9.91
N SER A 308 -1.00 -4.93 -8.64
CA SER A 308 0.04 -4.65 -7.67
C SER A 308 1.35 -5.34 -8.05
N PRO A 309 2.51 -4.81 -7.61
CA PRO A 309 3.77 -5.54 -7.69
C PRO A 309 3.64 -6.93 -7.07
N GLY A 310 4.35 -7.91 -7.64
CA GLY A 310 4.37 -9.27 -7.10
C GLY A 310 4.83 -9.27 -5.64
N LEU A 311 4.04 -9.90 -4.77
CA LEU A 311 4.35 -10.01 -3.35
C LEU A 311 5.38 -11.12 -3.14
N GLY A 312 6.58 -10.75 -2.69
CA GLY A 312 7.58 -11.69 -2.18
C GLY A 312 7.12 -12.33 -0.88
N SER A 313 7.45 -13.62 -0.68
CA SER A 313 7.09 -14.36 0.53
C SER A 313 7.68 -13.72 1.79
N ILE A 314 6.86 -13.56 2.83
CA ILE A 314 7.31 -13.21 4.19
C ILE A 314 7.72 -14.47 4.98
N LYS A 315 7.35 -15.67 4.50
CA LYS A 315 7.65 -16.93 5.19
C LYS A 315 9.14 -17.29 5.04
N SER A 316 9.96 -16.85 6.00
CA SER A 316 11.04 -17.61 6.66
C SER A 316 11.81 -16.82 7.74
N GLU A 317 11.22 -15.84 8.43
CA GLU A 317 11.87 -15.26 9.64
C GLU A 317 11.27 -15.81 10.94
N THR A 318 10.04 -16.33 10.91
CA THR A 318 9.37 -16.89 12.09
C THR A 318 9.91 -18.27 12.49
N GLU A 319 10.65 -18.96 11.61
CA GLU A 319 11.37 -20.22 11.93
C GLU A 319 12.85 -19.99 12.28
N SER A 320 13.34 -18.76 12.22
CA SER A 320 14.61 -18.36 12.83
C SER A 320 14.33 -17.76 14.20
N GLN A 321 13.66 -18.51 15.09
CA GLN A 321 13.87 -18.29 16.52
C GLN A 321 15.29 -18.71 16.84
N VAL A 322 16.16 -17.74 16.61
CA VAL A 322 17.56 -17.65 16.92
C VAL A 322 17.79 -18.03 18.39
N ASN A 323 18.33 -19.22 18.60
CA ASN A 323 18.96 -19.65 19.85
C ASN A 323 20.29 -20.36 19.53
N SER A 324 21.07 -19.80 18.61
CA SER A 324 22.49 -20.14 18.48
C SER A 324 23.33 -19.02 19.11
N ALA A 325 24.40 -19.38 19.84
CA ALA A 325 25.36 -18.43 20.39
C ALA A 325 26.05 -17.58 19.29
N GLU A 326 26.02 -18.07 18.04
CA GLU A 326 26.64 -17.45 16.87
C GLU A 326 25.80 -16.33 16.26
N ASP A 327 24.48 -16.39 16.35
CA ASP A 327 23.63 -15.31 15.87
C ASP A 327 23.59 -14.16 16.88
N GLN A 328 23.74 -14.45 18.18
CA GLN A 328 23.99 -13.43 19.21
C GLN A 328 25.26 -12.62 18.92
N LEU A 329 26.33 -13.27 18.42
CA LEU A 329 27.57 -12.60 18.00
C LEU A 329 27.36 -11.57 16.88
N LEU A 330 26.51 -11.86 15.89
CA LEU A 330 26.11 -10.91 14.84
C LEU A 330 25.29 -9.73 15.40
N PHE A 331 24.48 -9.98 16.43
CA PHE A 331 23.69 -8.95 17.12
C PHE A 331 24.51 -8.08 18.09
N ASP A 332 25.62 -8.61 18.60
CA ASP A 332 26.47 -7.95 19.59
C ASP A 332 27.54 -7.06 18.95
N VAL A 333 27.98 -7.37 17.73
CA VAL A 333 28.99 -6.59 17.02
C VAL A 333 28.33 -5.70 15.95
N PRO A 334 28.09 -4.41 16.24
CA PRO A 334 27.48 -3.50 15.28
C PRO A 334 28.36 -3.33 14.03
N ASN A 335 27.71 -3.11 12.88
CA ASN A 335 28.39 -2.70 11.67
C ASN A 335 29.10 -1.33 11.85
N VAL A 336 29.90 -0.94 10.87
CA VAL A 336 30.75 0.25 10.98
C VAL A 336 29.95 1.53 11.20
N ILE A 337 28.85 1.72 10.47
CA ILE A 337 28.01 2.93 10.62
C ILE A 337 27.34 3.00 11.98
N TYR A 338 26.80 1.89 12.51
CA TYR A 338 26.21 1.84 13.85
C TYR A 338 27.24 2.08 14.95
N ARG A 339 28.48 1.62 14.78
CA ARG A 339 29.55 1.91 15.75
C ARG A 339 29.96 3.38 15.69
N ALA A 340 30.07 3.96 14.50
CA ALA A 340 30.37 5.38 14.31
C ALA A 340 29.28 6.28 14.91
N THR A 341 28.02 5.86 14.82
CA THR A 341 26.83 6.61 15.26
C THR A 341 26.17 5.99 16.50
N SER A 342 26.98 5.45 17.40
CA SER A 342 26.54 4.61 18.53
C SER A 342 25.44 5.23 19.40
N GLN A 343 25.49 6.55 19.65
CA GLN A 343 24.45 7.24 20.42
C GLN A 343 23.09 7.21 19.71
N ALA A 344 23.05 7.53 18.41
CA ALA A 344 21.83 7.49 17.59
C ALA A 344 21.30 6.05 17.47
N TYR A 345 22.21 5.09 17.25
CA TYR A 345 21.87 3.67 17.20
C TYR A 345 21.26 3.14 18.51
N GLN A 346 21.77 3.57 19.67
CA GLN A 346 21.19 3.19 20.97
C GLN A 346 19.76 3.73 21.15
N ILE A 347 19.50 4.97 20.73
CA ILE A 347 18.15 5.56 20.77
C ILE A 347 17.20 4.78 19.85
N TYR A 348 17.66 4.47 18.63
CA TYR A 348 16.91 3.63 17.69
C TYR A 348 16.56 2.27 18.30
N ARG A 349 17.54 1.55 18.86
CA ARG A 349 17.34 0.25 19.48
C ARG A 349 16.37 0.30 20.67
N LYS A 350 16.49 1.34 21.52
CA LYS A 350 15.57 1.55 22.64
C LYS A 350 14.14 1.79 22.16
N SER A 351 13.97 2.54 21.06
CA SER A 351 12.67 2.83 20.46
C SER A 351 12.01 1.55 19.92
N LEU A 352 12.77 0.70 19.23
CA LEU A 352 12.29 -0.60 18.74
C LEU A 352 11.90 -1.56 19.89
N GLY A 353 12.74 -1.63 20.93
CA GLY A 353 12.53 -2.53 22.07
C GLY A 353 11.25 -2.27 22.88
N LYS A 354 10.59 -1.12 22.68
CA LYS A 354 9.26 -0.81 23.26
C LYS A 354 8.18 -1.80 22.78
N TYR A 355 8.27 -2.21 21.52
CA TYR A 355 7.25 -3.02 20.85
C TYR A 355 7.61 -4.52 20.79
N GLU A 356 8.89 -4.87 20.83
CA GLU A 356 9.35 -6.28 20.86
C GLU A 356 8.94 -7.03 22.13
N LYS A 357 8.79 -6.33 23.27
CA LYS A 357 8.42 -6.95 24.56
C LYS A 357 6.94 -7.36 24.65
N HIS A 358 6.09 -6.89 23.74
CA HIS A 358 4.64 -7.11 23.78
C HIS A 358 4.15 -8.23 22.85
N GLY A 359 5.04 -8.87 22.07
CA GLY A 359 4.65 -9.86 21.04
C GLY A 359 4.81 -11.33 21.43
N LYS A 360 4.84 -11.68 22.72
CA LYS A 360 5.05 -13.07 23.18
C LYS A 360 3.79 -13.88 23.52
N ASP A 361 2.63 -13.25 23.56
CA ASP A 361 1.35 -13.92 23.74
C ASP A 361 0.47 -13.53 22.55
N ASP A 362 0.31 -14.41 21.57
CA ASP A 362 -0.99 -14.65 20.92
C ASP A 362 -0.89 -15.87 20.00
N GLY A 363 -1.87 -16.75 20.15
CA GLY A 363 -1.90 -18.10 19.61
C GLY A 363 -2.15 -18.18 18.11
N ASP A 364 -1.90 -19.40 17.63
CA ASP A 364 -2.15 -19.95 16.31
C ASP A 364 -3.59 -19.70 15.85
N ASP A 365 -3.80 -18.60 15.13
CA ASP A 365 -4.94 -18.41 14.23
C ASP A 365 -4.37 -18.02 12.88
N GLY A 366 -4.76 -18.70 11.80
CA GLY A 366 -4.04 -18.83 10.53
C GLY A 366 -3.78 -17.55 9.69
N ALA A 367 -3.91 -16.36 10.26
CA ALA A 367 -3.47 -15.09 9.67
C ALA A 367 -2.01 -14.81 10.07
N THR A 368 -1.13 -14.60 9.10
CA THR A 368 0.27 -14.22 9.35
C THR A 368 0.33 -12.83 10.00
N VAL A 369 0.38 -12.79 11.33
CA VAL A 369 0.57 -11.57 12.13
C VAL A 369 1.95 -10.99 11.83
N LEU A 370 2.02 -9.68 11.57
CA LEU A 370 3.28 -9.00 11.29
C LEU A 370 4.07 -8.78 12.58
N SER A 371 5.38 -9.03 12.53
CA SER A 371 6.28 -8.71 13.66
C SER A 371 6.35 -7.19 13.90
N PRO A 372 6.72 -6.73 15.11
CA PRO A 372 6.88 -5.30 15.39
C PRO A 372 7.81 -4.58 14.40
N LYS A 373 8.89 -5.24 13.98
CA LYS A 373 9.83 -4.73 12.97
C LYS A 373 9.16 -4.65 11.59
N GLN A 374 8.41 -5.67 11.19
CA GLN A 374 7.68 -5.69 9.91
C GLN A 374 6.60 -4.60 9.83
N ARG A 375 5.93 -4.28 10.94
CA ARG A 375 4.94 -3.18 10.99
C ARG A 375 5.54 -1.82 10.60
N LEU A 376 6.81 -1.59 10.88
CA LEU A 376 7.50 -0.34 10.50
C LEU A 376 7.69 -0.22 8.99
N LEU A 377 7.81 -1.36 8.30
CA LEU A 377 8.00 -1.45 6.84
C LEU A 377 6.67 -1.40 6.06
N CYS A 378 5.53 -1.31 6.74
CA CYS A 378 4.22 -1.33 6.07
C CYS A 378 3.98 -0.07 5.23
N SER A 379 3.41 -0.29 4.05
CA SER A 379 2.96 0.76 3.12
C SER A 379 2.04 1.78 3.80
N PRO A 380 2.14 3.09 3.45
CA PRO A 380 1.28 4.11 4.03
C PRO A 380 -0.15 4.13 3.44
N THR A 381 -0.40 3.33 2.41
CA THR A 381 -1.67 3.31 1.66
C THR A 381 -2.30 1.93 1.60
N VAL A 382 -3.63 1.88 1.58
CA VAL A 382 -4.44 0.69 1.30
C VAL A 382 -5.21 0.88 0.00
N ARG A 383 -5.57 -0.22 -0.67
CA ARG A 383 -6.24 -0.21 -1.97
C ARG A 383 -7.72 -0.51 -1.82
N GLY A 384 -8.53 0.17 -2.62
CA GLY A 384 -9.97 -0.03 -2.56
C GLY A 384 -10.73 0.78 -3.60
N TYR A 385 -12.04 0.90 -3.39
CA TYR A 385 -12.98 1.56 -4.28
C TYR A 385 -13.64 2.76 -3.61
N CYS A 386 -13.68 3.89 -4.32
CA CYS A 386 -14.41 5.08 -3.89
C CYS A 386 -15.83 5.05 -4.45
N LEU A 387 -16.84 4.81 -3.61
CA LEU A 387 -18.25 4.70 -4.05
C LEU A 387 -18.80 6.00 -4.65
N ALA A 388 -18.40 7.16 -4.13
CA ALA A 388 -18.88 8.45 -4.61
C ALA A 388 -18.45 8.79 -6.05
N PHE A 389 -17.25 8.34 -6.46
CA PHE A 389 -16.67 8.64 -7.77
C PHE A 389 -16.57 7.41 -8.68
N LYS A 390 -16.89 6.23 -8.17
CA LYS A 390 -16.84 4.95 -8.89
C LYS A 390 -15.46 4.64 -9.46
N THR A 391 -14.43 4.87 -8.64
CA THR A 391 -13.02 4.70 -9.05
C THR A 391 -12.25 3.87 -8.05
N TRP A 392 -11.47 2.92 -8.57
CA TRP A 392 -10.39 2.26 -7.84
C TRP A 392 -9.29 3.27 -7.47
N ALA A 393 -8.80 3.20 -6.23
CA ALA A 393 -7.84 4.15 -5.70
C ALA A 393 -6.98 3.59 -4.55
N GLU A 394 -5.86 4.27 -4.31
CA GLU A 394 -4.99 4.14 -3.14
C GLU A 394 -5.37 5.21 -2.11
N PHE A 395 -5.63 4.79 -0.88
CA PHE A 395 -6.08 5.62 0.25
C PHE A 395 -5.04 5.62 1.36
N LEU A 396 -4.74 6.78 1.94
CA LEU A 396 -3.81 6.87 3.07
C LEU A 396 -4.41 6.21 4.31
N VAL A 397 -3.70 5.26 4.91
CA VAL A 397 -4.15 4.48 6.10
C VAL A 397 -4.62 5.40 7.23
N LYS A 398 -3.89 6.49 7.49
CA LYS A 398 -4.20 7.47 8.55
C LYS A 398 -5.54 8.18 8.37
N ASN A 399 -6.06 8.24 7.15
CA ASN A 399 -7.27 8.97 6.77
C ASN A 399 -8.51 8.05 6.63
N VAL A 400 -8.31 6.74 6.75
CA VAL A 400 -9.39 5.74 6.75
C VAL A 400 -9.98 5.65 8.15
N HIS A 401 -11.29 5.81 8.31
CA HIS A 401 -11.97 5.73 9.60
C HIS A 401 -13.30 4.98 9.51
N PRO A 402 -13.84 4.45 10.62
CA PRO A 402 -15.14 3.79 10.61
C PRO A 402 -16.24 4.69 10.04
N ILE A 403 -17.22 4.04 9.41
CA ILE A 403 -18.40 4.71 8.90
C ILE A 403 -19.24 5.24 10.07
N ARG A 404 -19.64 6.52 9.99
CA ARG A 404 -20.70 7.09 10.82
C ARG A 404 -22.04 6.86 10.13
N TRP A 405 -22.84 5.93 10.67
CA TRP A 405 -24.18 5.60 10.19
C TRP A 405 -25.25 6.51 10.80
N SER A 406 -26.30 6.81 10.04
CA SER A 406 -27.42 7.65 10.45
C SER A 406 -28.58 6.81 11.01
N GLU A 407 -28.60 6.62 12.32
CA GLU A 407 -29.63 5.84 13.03
C GLU A 407 -31.06 6.40 12.86
N ASN A 408 -31.18 7.69 12.55
CA ASN A 408 -32.47 8.36 12.40
C ASN A 408 -32.99 8.41 10.96
N ALA A 409 -32.27 7.87 9.97
CA ALA A 409 -32.66 7.97 8.57
C ALA A 409 -33.97 7.22 8.30
N PHE A 410 -34.01 5.92 8.60
CA PHE A 410 -35.17 5.06 8.37
C PHE A 410 -36.39 5.36 9.26
N PRO A 411 -36.24 5.67 10.57
CA PRO A 411 -37.37 6.06 11.40
C PRO A 411 -38.11 7.30 10.89
N ARG A 412 -37.38 8.29 10.34
CA ARG A 412 -37.94 9.56 9.82
C ARG A 412 -38.54 9.45 8.42
N LEU A 413 -38.30 8.35 7.71
CA LEU A 413 -38.90 8.11 6.40
C LEU A 413 -40.42 7.99 6.53
N VAL A 414 -41.19 8.66 5.68
CA VAL A 414 -42.65 8.53 5.68
C VAL A 414 -43.03 7.49 4.62
N LEU A 415 -43.55 6.35 5.07
CA LEU A 415 -44.08 5.28 4.22
C LEU A 415 -45.47 4.87 4.73
N PRO A 416 -46.30 4.25 3.87
CA PRO A 416 -47.55 3.64 4.30
C PRO A 416 -47.33 2.61 5.43
N HIS A 417 -48.35 2.42 6.27
CA HIS A 417 -48.29 1.49 7.40
C HIS A 417 -47.96 0.06 6.95
N GLY A 418 -47.05 -0.63 7.66
CA GLY A 418 -46.65 -2.01 7.37
C GLY A 418 -45.50 -2.15 6.37
N TYR A 419 -45.23 -1.13 5.54
CA TYR A 419 -44.17 -1.23 4.52
C TYR A 419 -42.77 -1.23 5.12
N LYS A 420 -42.55 -0.49 6.22
CA LYS A 420 -41.26 -0.46 6.89
C LYS A 420 -40.90 -1.82 7.47
N GLU A 421 -41.87 -2.50 8.04
CA GLU A 421 -41.74 -3.83 8.62
C GLU A 421 -41.40 -4.87 7.55
N ILE A 422 -42.08 -4.81 6.39
CA ILE A 422 -41.81 -5.66 5.23
C ILE A 422 -40.39 -5.42 4.72
N ILE A 423 -40.03 -4.17 4.42
CA ILE A 423 -38.69 -3.83 3.92
C ILE A 423 -37.62 -4.34 4.88
N ARG A 424 -37.80 -4.10 6.19
CA ARG A 424 -36.83 -4.51 7.20
C ARG A 424 -36.69 -6.03 7.25
N ALA A 425 -37.79 -6.77 7.31
CA ALA A 425 -37.76 -8.23 7.40
C ALA A 425 -37.03 -8.86 6.21
N PHE A 426 -37.38 -8.46 4.98
CA PHE A 426 -36.77 -9.03 3.78
C PHE A 426 -35.29 -8.66 3.64
N VAL A 427 -34.93 -7.40 3.90
CA VAL A 427 -33.54 -6.96 3.74
C VAL A 427 -32.65 -7.58 4.82
N GLN A 428 -33.14 -7.76 6.05
CA GLN A 428 -32.37 -8.44 7.11
C GLN A 428 -32.10 -9.89 6.77
N GLU A 429 -33.10 -10.63 6.30
CA GLU A 429 -32.98 -12.04 5.91
C GLU A 429 -31.98 -12.22 4.76
N GLN A 430 -32.03 -11.35 3.76
CA GLN A 430 -31.14 -11.47 2.60
C GLN A 430 -29.69 -11.07 2.91
N LEU A 431 -29.47 -10.25 3.93
CA LEU A 431 -28.15 -9.82 4.35
C LEU A 431 -27.51 -10.76 5.39
N SER A 432 -28.29 -11.62 6.07
CA SER A 432 -27.79 -12.52 7.14
C SER A 432 -26.99 -13.73 6.63
N ARG A 433 -26.99 -14.02 5.33
CA ARG A 433 -26.24 -15.13 4.68
C ARG A 433 -26.62 -16.54 5.18
N ASP A 434 -27.75 -16.71 5.86
CA ASP A 434 -28.27 -18.05 6.19
C ASP A 434 -28.92 -18.66 4.95
N ASP A 435 -28.17 -19.47 4.20
CA ASP A 435 -28.56 -20.20 2.98
C ASP A 435 -29.65 -21.29 3.22
N GLU A 436 -30.43 -21.23 4.29
CA GLU A 436 -31.40 -22.30 4.64
C GLU A 436 -32.72 -22.25 3.84
N PHE A 437 -32.98 -21.16 3.09
CA PHE A 437 -34.16 -21.02 2.23
C PHE A 437 -33.79 -21.04 0.75
N ASP A 438 -33.21 -22.16 0.31
CA ASP A 438 -32.77 -22.36 -1.07
C ASP A 438 -33.93 -22.83 -1.97
N ASP A 439 -34.08 -22.18 -3.13
CA ASP A 439 -35.00 -22.59 -4.18
C ASP A 439 -34.54 -23.94 -4.79
N ILE A 440 -35.42 -24.67 -5.49
CA ILE A 440 -35.17 -26.05 -5.99
C ILE A 440 -33.93 -26.14 -6.92
N ILE A 441 -33.43 -24.98 -7.41
CA ILE A 441 -32.25 -24.85 -8.26
C ILE A 441 -31.23 -23.93 -7.57
N TYR A 442 -30.06 -24.48 -7.22
CA TYR A 442 -28.93 -23.74 -6.69
C TYR A 442 -28.58 -22.54 -7.58
N GLY A 443 -28.67 -21.32 -7.04
CA GLY A 443 -28.29 -20.10 -7.75
C GLY A 443 -29.42 -19.26 -8.34
N LYS A 444 -30.68 -19.67 -8.25
CA LYS A 444 -31.82 -18.96 -8.85
C LYS A 444 -32.68 -18.28 -7.79
N GLY A 445 -33.13 -17.04 -8.03
CA GLY A 445 -34.10 -16.35 -7.16
C GLY A 445 -33.56 -15.82 -5.82
N MET A 446 -32.24 -15.85 -5.58
CA MET A 446 -31.59 -15.40 -4.34
C MET A 446 -31.37 -13.87 -4.24
N GLY A 447 -32.12 -13.07 -5.00
CA GLY A 447 -31.97 -11.62 -5.06
C GLY A 447 -33.27 -10.94 -4.70
N PHE A 448 -33.25 -10.02 -3.74
CA PHE A 448 -34.45 -9.26 -3.37
C PHE A 448 -34.48 -7.93 -4.13
N ILE A 449 -35.37 -7.88 -5.13
CA ILE A 449 -35.53 -6.74 -6.03
C ILE A 449 -36.80 -5.97 -5.67
N MET A 450 -36.64 -4.69 -5.36
CA MET A 450 -37.74 -3.78 -5.02
C MET A 450 -37.88 -2.66 -6.05
N LEU A 451 -39.10 -2.47 -6.56
CA LEU A 451 -39.42 -1.35 -7.44
C LEU A 451 -40.09 -0.22 -6.67
N LEU A 452 -39.45 0.95 -6.65
CA LEU A 452 -39.96 2.19 -6.07
C LEU A 452 -40.50 3.07 -7.20
N SER A 453 -41.82 3.30 -7.23
CA SER A 453 -42.48 4.05 -8.30
C SER A 453 -43.27 5.24 -7.76
N GLY A 454 -43.33 6.34 -8.50
CA GLY A 454 -44.12 7.52 -8.14
C GLY A 454 -43.54 8.81 -8.71
N GLU A 455 -44.13 9.95 -8.37
CA GLU A 455 -43.68 11.25 -8.89
C GLU A 455 -42.26 11.63 -8.41
N PRO A 456 -41.57 12.55 -9.12
CA PRO A 456 -40.28 13.06 -8.66
C PRO A 456 -40.36 13.75 -7.29
N GLY A 457 -39.42 13.43 -6.40
CA GLY A 457 -39.28 14.12 -5.11
C GLY A 457 -40.18 13.61 -3.98
N VAL A 458 -40.80 12.43 -4.13
CA VAL A 458 -41.61 11.75 -3.09
C VAL A 458 -40.79 10.86 -2.14
N GLY A 459 -39.48 10.75 -2.33
CA GLY A 459 -38.58 10.03 -1.40
C GLY A 459 -38.11 8.65 -1.85
N LYS A 460 -38.26 8.27 -3.14
CA LYS A 460 -37.80 6.97 -3.68
C LYS A 460 -36.33 6.65 -3.37
N THR A 461 -35.42 7.49 -3.86
CA THR A 461 -33.96 7.37 -3.61
C THR A 461 -33.66 7.40 -2.10
N LEU A 462 -34.36 8.27 -1.35
CA LEU A 462 -34.20 8.40 0.10
C LEU A 462 -34.57 7.11 0.85
N THR A 463 -35.51 6.31 0.34
CA THR A 463 -35.85 5.01 0.93
C THR A 463 -34.67 4.06 0.85
N ALA A 464 -34.04 3.90 -0.31
CA ALA A 464 -32.87 3.05 -0.47
C ALA A 464 -31.68 3.53 0.39
N GLU A 465 -31.42 4.84 0.41
CA GLU A 465 -30.42 5.46 1.31
C GLU A 465 -30.70 5.16 2.78
N SER A 466 -31.96 5.30 3.20
CA SER A 466 -32.35 5.08 4.60
C SER A 466 -32.24 3.62 5.02
N VAL A 467 -32.57 2.69 4.12
CA VAL A 467 -32.42 1.24 4.35
C VAL A 467 -30.94 0.88 4.47
N ALA A 468 -30.08 1.38 3.57
CA ALA A 468 -28.64 1.14 3.66
C ALA A 468 -28.05 1.63 4.98
N GLU A 469 -28.49 2.80 5.46
CA GLU A 469 -28.05 3.36 6.74
C GLU A 469 -28.56 2.55 7.95
N GLU A 470 -29.80 2.05 7.92
CA GLU A 470 -30.35 1.19 8.98
C GLU A 470 -29.65 -0.17 9.04
N MET A 471 -29.40 -0.78 7.88
CA MET A 471 -28.77 -2.10 7.74
C MET A 471 -27.25 -2.05 7.88
N ARG A 472 -26.67 -0.84 7.95
CA ARG A 472 -25.22 -0.59 7.98
C ARG A 472 -24.48 -1.24 6.81
N GLN A 473 -25.10 -1.22 5.63
CA GLN A 473 -24.53 -1.73 4.39
C GLN A 473 -24.20 -0.59 3.43
N PRO A 474 -23.16 -0.73 2.60
CA PRO A 474 -22.82 0.28 1.60
C PRO A 474 -23.91 0.33 0.54
N LEU A 475 -24.23 1.54 0.08
CA LEU A 475 -25.14 1.78 -1.04
C LEU A 475 -24.31 2.05 -2.30
N TYR A 476 -24.44 1.18 -3.29
CA TYR A 476 -23.94 1.41 -4.64
C TYR A 476 -25.05 2.03 -5.48
N VAL A 477 -25.00 3.33 -5.71
CA VAL A 477 -25.95 4.03 -6.58
C VAL A 477 -25.44 3.97 -8.00
N MET A 478 -26.25 3.54 -8.96
CA MET A 478 -25.95 3.55 -10.39
C MET A 478 -27.05 4.32 -11.13
N ASN A 479 -26.63 5.27 -11.97
CA ASN A 479 -27.55 6.07 -12.76
C ASN A 479 -27.64 5.51 -14.18
N ALA A 480 -28.76 5.77 -14.86
CA ALA A 480 -28.96 5.30 -16.23
C ALA A 480 -27.83 5.69 -17.20
N SER A 481 -27.24 6.88 -17.05
CA SER A 481 -26.15 7.39 -17.89
C SER A 481 -24.83 6.62 -17.76
N GLU A 482 -24.66 5.81 -16.72
CA GLU A 482 -23.40 5.12 -16.41
C GLU A 482 -23.34 3.70 -16.97
N LEU A 483 -24.48 3.16 -17.40
CA LEU A 483 -24.56 1.85 -18.05
C LEU A 483 -24.01 1.88 -19.48
N GLY A 484 -23.90 3.06 -20.11
CA GLY A 484 -23.46 3.21 -21.50
C GLY A 484 -24.61 3.31 -22.50
N GLU A 485 -24.27 3.41 -23.78
CA GLU A 485 -25.23 3.65 -24.86
C GLU A 485 -25.47 2.41 -25.72
N THR A 486 -24.52 1.48 -25.72
CA THR A 486 -24.59 0.24 -26.50
C THR A 486 -24.98 -0.95 -25.62
N ALA A 487 -25.60 -1.97 -26.23
CA ALA A 487 -25.99 -3.17 -25.49
C ALA A 487 -24.79 -3.92 -24.86
N VAL A 488 -23.61 -3.84 -25.47
CA VAL A 488 -22.39 -4.47 -24.94
C VAL A 488 -21.88 -3.71 -23.72
N GLU A 489 -21.78 -2.39 -23.80
CA GLU A 489 -21.37 -1.54 -22.66
C GLU A 489 -22.32 -1.73 -21.46
N VAL A 490 -23.63 -1.77 -21.71
CA VAL A 490 -24.64 -1.99 -20.67
C VAL A 490 -24.50 -3.37 -20.04
N GLU A 491 -24.25 -4.39 -20.85
CA GLU A 491 -24.05 -5.76 -20.36
C GLU A 491 -22.80 -5.86 -19.47
N GLU A 492 -21.66 -5.35 -19.93
CA GLU A 492 -20.40 -5.37 -19.18
C GLU A 492 -20.48 -4.54 -17.89
N ALA A 493 -21.06 -3.33 -17.96
CA ALA A 493 -21.20 -2.46 -16.81
C ALA A 493 -22.16 -3.05 -15.77
N LEU A 494 -23.28 -3.62 -16.20
CA LEU A 494 -24.25 -4.24 -15.30
C LEU A 494 -23.67 -5.52 -14.67
N GLU A 495 -23.03 -6.39 -15.46
CA GLU A 495 -22.38 -7.61 -14.94
C GLU A 495 -21.34 -7.27 -13.88
N GLN A 496 -20.46 -6.30 -14.16
CA GLN A 496 -19.45 -5.85 -13.21
C GLN A 496 -20.08 -5.31 -11.92
N VAL A 497 -21.11 -4.45 -12.01
CA VAL A 497 -21.74 -3.85 -10.83
C VAL A 497 -22.48 -4.91 -10.00
N LEU A 498 -23.17 -5.86 -10.63
CA LEU A 498 -23.84 -6.94 -9.92
C LEU A 498 -22.83 -7.85 -9.20
N GLU A 499 -21.71 -8.17 -9.83
CA GLU A 499 -20.62 -8.95 -9.21
C GLU A 499 -20.01 -8.20 -8.02
N LEU A 500 -19.66 -6.92 -8.20
CA LEU A 500 -19.06 -6.10 -7.14
C LEU A 500 -20.02 -5.92 -5.95
N THR A 501 -21.30 -5.63 -6.21
CA THR A 501 -22.28 -5.45 -5.14
C THR A 501 -22.57 -6.74 -4.39
N SER A 502 -22.62 -7.88 -5.09
CA SER A 502 -22.73 -9.20 -4.46
C SER A 502 -21.52 -9.50 -3.58
N LYS A 503 -20.30 -9.33 -4.10
CA LYS A 503 -19.05 -9.53 -3.35
C LYS A 503 -18.97 -8.64 -2.12
N TRP A 504 -19.38 -7.38 -2.26
CA TRP A 504 -19.30 -6.39 -1.20
C TRP A 504 -20.48 -6.44 -0.22
N ASN A 505 -21.46 -7.33 -0.44
CA ASN A 505 -22.72 -7.32 0.29
C ASN A 505 -23.38 -5.92 0.29
N ALA A 506 -23.22 -5.19 -0.82
CA ALA A 506 -23.69 -3.83 -0.98
C ALA A 506 -25.13 -3.83 -1.51
N ILE A 507 -25.93 -2.87 -1.03
CA ILE A 507 -27.24 -2.60 -1.60
C ILE A 507 -27.04 -1.87 -2.93
N LEU A 508 -27.62 -2.39 -4.01
CA LEU A 508 -27.58 -1.76 -5.33
C LEU A 508 -28.82 -0.89 -5.52
N LEU A 509 -28.64 0.36 -5.93
CA LEU A 509 -29.71 1.26 -6.34
C LEU A 509 -29.53 1.61 -7.82
N LEU A 510 -30.44 1.16 -8.68
CA LEU A 510 -30.55 1.65 -10.06
C LEU A 510 -31.55 2.81 -10.08
N ASP A 511 -31.03 4.03 -10.16
CA ASP A 511 -31.85 5.25 -10.17
C ASP A 511 -32.26 5.59 -11.61
N GLU A 512 -33.53 5.94 -11.78
CA GLU A 512 -34.14 6.32 -13.07
C GLU A 512 -33.98 5.25 -14.16
N CYS A 513 -34.31 3.99 -13.81
CA CYS A 513 -34.15 2.84 -14.69
C CYS A 513 -35.25 2.68 -15.77
N ASP A 514 -36.23 3.59 -15.83
CA ASP A 514 -37.37 3.53 -16.76
C ASP A 514 -36.94 3.50 -18.23
N ILE A 515 -35.85 4.17 -18.59
CA ILE A 515 -35.27 4.14 -19.95
C ILE A 515 -34.97 2.70 -20.42
N PHE A 516 -34.48 1.84 -19.51
CA PHE A 516 -34.06 0.47 -19.84
C PHE A 516 -35.16 -0.58 -19.67
N LEU A 517 -36.17 -0.29 -18.84
CA LEU A 517 -37.19 -1.27 -18.45
C LEU A 517 -38.52 -1.12 -19.20
N GLU A 518 -38.66 -0.10 -20.06
CA GLU A 518 -39.90 0.09 -20.84
C GLU A 518 -40.10 -0.99 -21.92
N ALA A 519 -41.38 -1.27 -22.19
CA ALA A 519 -41.88 -2.39 -22.96
C ALA A 519 -41.24 -2.53 -24.35
N ARG A 520 -41.07 -3.79 -24.76
CA ARG A 520 -40.53 -4.13 -26.08
C ARG A 520 -41.40 -3.59 -27.21
N SER A 521 -40.74 -3.10 -28.26
CA SER A 521 -41.38 -2.62 -29.50
C SER A 521 -40.86 -3.39 -30.71
N THR A 522 -41.72 -3.70 -31.68
CA THR A 522 -41.31 -4.36 -32.93
C THR A 522 -40.37 -3.50 -33.78
N SER A 523 -40.36 -2.19 -33.59
CA SER A 523 -39.50 -1.25 -34.33
C SER A 523 -38.15 -0.99 -33.68
N ASP A 524 -37.95 -1.36 -32.40
CA ASP A 524 -36.75 -1.04 -31.65
C ASP A 524 -36.00 -2.29 -31.16
N ILE A 525 -35.21 -2.87 -32.07
CA ILE A 525 -34.38 -4.04 -31.81
C ILE A 525 -33.31 -3.75 -30.75
N ARG A 526 -32.78 -2.53 -30.71
CA ARG A 526 -31.72 -2.15 -29.75
C ARG A 526 -32.26 -2.18 -28.33
N ARG A 527 -33.43 -1.56 -28.12
CA ARG A 527 -34.12 -1.58 -26.84
C ARG A 527 -34.51 -2.98 -26.40
N ASN A 528 -35.08 -3.79 -27.31
CA ASN A 528 -35.47 -5.16 -26.97
C ASN A 528 -34.28 -6.00 -26.49
N ARG A 529 -33.08 -5.75 -27.04
CA ARG A 529 -31.85 -6.38 -26.58
C ARG A 529 -31.49 -5.94 -25.15
N LEU A 530 -31.57 -4.65 -24.84
CA LEU A 530 -31.32 -4.12 -23.49
C LEU A 530 -32.28 -4.74 -22.45
N VAL A 531 -33.58 -4.73 -22.75
CA VAL A 531 -34.61 -5.36 -21.90
C VAL A 531 -34.29 -6.84 -21.65
N SER A 532 -33.86 -7.56 -22.69
CA SER A 532 -33.49 -8.98 -22.57
C SER A 532 -32.23 -9.20 -21.71
N ILE A 533 -31.24 -8.31 -21.80
CA ILE A 533 -30.04 -8.34 -20.95
C ILE A 533 -30.43 -8.13 -19.48
N PHE A 534 -31.23 -7.10 -19.18
CA PHE A 534 -31.70 -6.82 -17.82
C PHE A 534 -32.46 -8.01 -17.23
N LEU A 535 -33.43 -8.58 -17.94
CA LEU A 535 -34.19 -9.74 -17.45
C LEU A 535 -33.29 -10.93 -17.13
N ARG A 536 -32.29 -11.21 -17.97
CA ARG A 536 -31.32 -12.29 -17.72
C ARG A 536 -30.47 -11.99 -16.49
N GLN A 537 -29.93 -10.78 -16.36
CA GLN A 537 -29.03 -10.45 -15.24
C GLN A 537 -29.77 -10.38 -13.90
N LEU A 538 -31.01 -9.88 -13.87
CA LEU A 538 -31.84 -9.85 -12.67
C LEU A 538 -32.25 -11.24 -12.17
N GLU A 539 -32.29 -12.26 -13.05
CA GLU A 539 -32.69 -13.63 -12.68
C GLU A 539 -31.64 -14.36 -11.84
N TYR A 540 -30.37 -13.99 -11.99
CA TYR A 540 -29.22 -14.59 -11.30
C TYR A 540 -28.59 -13.67 -10.25
N TYR A 541 -29.13 -12.47 -10.07
CA TYR A 541 -28.61 -11.53 -9.09
C TYR A 541 -28.78 -12.08 -7.66
N ARG A 542 -27.72 -11.94 -6.86
CA ARG A 542 -27.70 -12.30 -5.43
C ARG A 542 -27.42 -11.05 -4.61
N GLY A 543 -28.37 -10.66 -3.76
CA GLY A 543 -28.29 -9.46 -2.94
C GLY A 543 -29.55 -8.59 -3.00
N VAL A 544 -29.44 -7.36 -2.52
CA VAL A 544 -30.58 -6.43 -2.38
C VAL A 544 -30.47 -5.33 -3.42
N MET A 545 -31.51 -5.19 -4.25
CA MET A 545 -31.59 -4.19 -5.31
C MET A 545 -32.83 -3.31 -5.17
N PHE A 546 -32.63 -2.00 -5.27
CA PHE A 546 -33.69 -1.02 -5.44
C PHE A 546 -33.68 -0.49 -6.88
N LEU A 547 -34.84 -0.51 -7.51
CA LEU A 547 -35.11 0.12 -8.80
C LEU A 547 -35.96 1.35 -8.55
N THR A 548 -35.63 2.51 -9.13
CA THR A 548 -36.52 3.68 -9.09
C THR A 548 -37.06 3.97 -10.49
N SER A 549 -38.35 4.32 -10.56
CA SER A 549 -39.00 4.71 -11.81
C SER A 549 -40.01 5.82 -11.57
N ASN A 550 -40.16 6.70 -12.56
CA ASN A 550 -41.24 7.69 -12.60
C ASN A 550 -42.42 7.21 -13.47
N ARG A 551 -42.24 6.15 -14.26
CA ARG A 551 -43.19 5.68 -15.29
C ARG A 551 -43.38 4.17 -15.22
N ILE A 552 -44.12 3.69 -14.21
CA ILE A 552 -44.36 2.26 -14.06
C ILE A 552 -45.28 1.68 -15.14
N SER A 553 -46.15 2.51 -15.73
CA SER A 553 -47.10 2.08 -16.77
C SER A 553 -46.42 1.63 -18.06
N ASP A 554 -45.18 2.06 -18.29
CA ASP A 554 -44.45 1.78 -19.52
C ASP A 554 -43.59 0.50 -19.40
N PHE A 555 -43.56 -0.16 -18.24
CA PHE A 555 -42.68 -1.30 -17.98
C PHE A 555 -43.02 -2.54 -18.81
N ASP A 556 -41.99 -3.29 -19.21
CA ASP A 556 -42.18 -4.62 -19.79
C ASP A 556 -42.79 -5.57 -18.74
N PRO A 557 -43.92 -6.24 -19.02
CA PRO A 557 -44.58 -7.15 -18.08
C PRO A 557 -43.67 -8.29 -17.58
N ALA A 558 -42.62 -8.65 -18.32
CA ALA A 558 -41.68 -9.70 -17.91
C ALA A 558 -40.86 -9.36 -16.65
N PHE A 559 -40.81 -8.09 -16.24
CA PHE A 559 -40.16 -7.68 -14.99
C PHE A 559 -41.00 -8.01 -13.76
N GLU A 560 -42.33 -8.15 -13.88
CA GLU A 560 -43.20 -8.49 -12.75
C GLU A 560 -42.80 -9.82 -12.09
N SER A 561 -42.30 -10.78 -12.87
CA SER A 561 -41.86 -12.08 -12.37
C SER A 561 -40.50 -12.05 -11.64
N ARG A 562 -39.81 -10.92 -11.62
CA ARG A 562 -38.47 -10.74 -11.01
C ARG A 562 -38.47 -9.72 -9.87
N ILE A 563 -39.50 -8.88 -9.80
CA ILE A 563 -39.68 -7.88 -8.74
C ILE A 563 -40.46 -8.51 -7.60
N HIS A 564 -39.87 -8.50 -6.41
CA HIS A 564 -40.47 -9.12 -5.23
C HIS A 564 -41.46 -8.19 -4.54
N LEU A 565 -41.16 -6.89 -4.55
CA LEU A 565 -42.02 -5.88 -3.95
C LEU A 565 -42.06 -4.62 -4.81
N THR A 566 -43.26 -4.16 -5.10
CA THR A 566 -43.49 -2.86 -5.73
C THR A 566 -44.09 -1.90 -4.71
N ILE A 567 -43.40 -0.78 -4.47
CA ILE A 567 -43.89 0.30 -3.62
C ILE A 567 -44.31 1.46 -4.51
N HIS A 568 -45.60 1.77 -4.48
CA HIS A 568 -46.17 2.95 -5.14
C HIS A 568 -46.22 4.12 -4.14
N TYR A 569 -45.51 5.19 -4.46
CA TYR A 569 -45.48 6.41 -3.68
C TYR A 569 -46.57 7.35 -4.21
N PRO A 570 -47.65 7.60 -3.45
CA PRO A 570 -48.64 8.60 -3.82
C PRO A 570 -48.04 10.01 -3.73
N ALA A 571 -48.71 10.97 -4.35
CA ALA A 571 -48.41 12.38 -4.12
C ALA A 571 -48.52 12.70 -2.62
N LEU A 572 -47.63 13.56 -2.11
CA LEU A 572 -47.58 13.89 -0.69
C LEU A 572 -48.87 14.61 -0.27
N ASP A 573 -49.61 14.05 0.67
CA ASP A 573 -50.79 14.67 1.26
C ASP A 573 -50.40 15.78 2.27
N ILE A 574 -51.40 16.50 2.81
CA ILE A 574 -51.16 17.60 3.75
C ILE A 574 -50.42 17.11 5.00
N GLN A 575 -50.73 15.92 5.52
CA GLN A 575 -50.08 15.39 6.72
C GLN A 575 -48.63 15.01 6.46
N SER A 576 -48.35 14.36 5.34
CA SER A 576 -47.00 14.01 4.91
C SER A 576 -46.16 15.26 4.67
N ARG A 577 -46.69 16.28 3.99
CA ARG A 577 -46.00 17.57 3.82
C ARG A 577 -45.73 18.26 5.15
N LEU A 578 -46.68 18.26 6.08
CA LEU A 578 -46.49 18.80 7.42
C LEU A 578 -45.33 18.10 8.14
N HIS A 579 -45.29 16.77 8.08
CA HIS A 579 -44.20 15.99 8.66
C HIS A 579 -42.86 16.33 8.00
N VAL A 580 -42.79 16.38 6.67
CA VAL A 580 -41.58 16.71 5.90
C VAL A 580 -41.07 18.12 6.25
N TRP A 581 -41.95 19.11 6.36
CA TRP A 581 -41.59 20.47 6.80
C TRP A 581 -41.02 20.47 8.22
N LYS A 582 -41.67 19.80 9.17
CA LYS A 582 -41.17 19.68 10.56
C LYS A 582 -39.79 19.05 10.58
N THR A 583 -39.62 17.92 9.90
CA THR A 583 -38.36 17.19 9.81
C THR A 583 -37.24 18.08 9.25
N PHE A 584 -37.44 18.73 8.10
CA PHE A 584 -36.38 19.56 7.51
C PHE A 584 -36.07 20.82 8.31
N ILE A 585 -37.05 21.46 8.95
CA ILE A 585 -36.84 22.65 9.79
C ILE A 585 -36.13 22.31 11.10
N GLN A 586 -36.39 21.13 11.68
CA GLN A 586 -35.79 20.69 12.94
C GLN A 586 -34.41 20.03 12.76
N ILE A 587 -34.08 19.54 11.56
CA ILE A 587 -32.76 18.95 11.27
C ILE A 587 -31.65 19.97 11.50
N GLY A 588 -30.72 19.72 12.43
CA GLY A 588 -29.54 20.56 12.67
C GLY A 588 -29.62 21.54 13.84
N HIS A 589 -30.57 21.35 14.77
CA HIS A 589 -30.64 22.06 16.06
C HIS A 589 -30.53 23.60 15.98
N LEU A 590 -31.14 24.21 14.95
CA LEU A 590 -31.23 25.66 14.84
C LEU A 590 -32.35 26.19 15.73
N ASP A 591 -32.12 27.34 16.36
CA ASP A 591 -33.20 28.11 16.97
C ASP A 591 -34.18 28.55 15.88
N THR A 592 -35.45 28.23 16.07
CA THR A 592 -36.52 28.57 15.12
C THR A 592 -37.64 29.31 15.84
N ASN A 593 -38.15 30.37 15.21
CA ASN A 593 -39.31 31.12 15.68
C ASN A 593 -40.62 30.65 15.00
N ILE A 594 -40.60 29.49 14.35
CA ILE A 594 -41.72 28.92 13.59
C ILE A 594 -42.65 28.17 14.55
N ARG A 595 -43.94 28.55 14.57
CA ARG A 595 -44.96 27.94 15.44
C ARG A 595 -45.74 26.85 14.70
N ASP A 596 -46.47 26.01 15.43
CA ASP A 596 -47.32 24.95 14.83
C ASP A 596 -48.34 25.47 13.81
N LYS A 597 -48.84 26.70 13.99
CA LYS A 597 -49.73 27.36 13.02
C LYS A 597 -49.07 27.58 11.66
N ASP A 598 -47.77 27.85 11.66
CA ASP A 598 -47.00 28.16 10.45
C ASP A 598 -46.71 26.87 9.67
N PHE A 599 -46.40 25.77 10.38
CA PHE A 599 -46.30 24.44 9.77
C PHE A 599 -47.60 24.01 9.08
N LYS A 600 -48.76 24.26 9.71
CA LYS A 600 -50.07 23.98 9.10
C LYS A 600 -50.32 24.83 7.85
N ALA A 601 -49.84 26.07 7.80
CA ALA A 601 -49.94 26.91 6.61
C ALA A 601 -49.02 26.42 5.49
N LEU A 602 -47.75 26.08 5.80
CA LEU A 602 -46.78 25.56 4.85
C LEU A 602 -47.21 24.20 4.25
N ALA A 603 -47.85 23.34 5.04
CA ALA A 603 -48.37 22.05 4.59
C ALA A 603 -49.47 22.14 3.53
N LYS A 604 -50.17 23.28 3.42
CA LYS A 604 -51.19 23.51 2.38
C LYS A 604 -50.57 23.77 1.01
N LEU A 605 -49.30 24.15 0.94
CA LEU A 605 -48.59 24.35 -0.32
C LEU A 605 -48.34 22.99 -0.98
N GLU A 606 -48.77 22.82 -2.23
CA GLU A 606 -48.57 21.60 -3.01
C GLU A 606 -47.12 21.54 -3.52
N LEU A 607 -46.22 21.15 -2.62
CA LEU A 607 -44.80 21.03 -2.88
C LEU A 607 -44.33 19.61 -2.60
N ASN A 608 -43.45 19.08 -3.44
CA ASN A 608 -42.78 17.81 -3.19
C ASN A 608 -41.64 17.94 -2.17
N GLY A 609 -41.15 16.83 -1.63
CA GLY A 609 -40.14 16.83 -0.58
C GLY A 609 -38.82 17.50 -1.01
N ARG A 610 -38.43 17.35 -2.29
CA ARG A 610 -37.22 18.00 -2.85
C ARG A 610 -37.37 19.53 -2.88
N GLN A 611 -38.54 20.03 -3.28
CA GLN A 611 -38.85 21.46 -3.28
C GLN A 611 -38.82 22.03 -1.86
N ILE A 612 -39.45 21.34 -0.90
CA ILE A 612 -39.46 21.72 0.52
C ILE A 612 -38.03 21.79 1.07
N LYS A 613 -37.23 20.74 0.87
CA LYS A 613 -35.81 20.70 1.29
C LYS A 613 -35.01 21.89 0.75
N ASN A 614 -35.18 22.20 -0.54
CA ASN A 614 -34.49 23.31 -1.18
C ASN A 614 -34.92 24.66 -0.59
N ILE A 615 -36.22 24.87 -0.33
CA ILE A 615 -36.72 26.10 0.30
C ILE A 615 -36.12 26.27 1.70
N VAL A 616 -36.18 25.24 2.54
CA VAL A 616 -35.62 25.28 3.90
C VAL A 616 -34.12 25.54 3.87
N LYS A 617 -33.38 24.90 2.95
CA LYS A 617 -31.94 25.10 2.81
C LYS A 617 -31.59 26.56 2.44
N THR A 618 -32.30 27.14 1.47
CA THR A 618 -32.09 28.55 1.09
C THR A 618 -32.47 29.50 2.21
N ALA A 619 -33.60 29.27 2.89
CA ALA A 619 -34.04 30.10 4.01
C ALA A 619 -32.99 30.09 5.14
N ARG A 620 -32.40 28.94 5.45
CA ARG A 620 -31.32 28.82 6.45
C ARG A 620 -30.05 29.59 6.07
N LEU A 621 -29.70 29.64 4.79
CA LEU A 621 -28.55 30.43 4.34
C LEU A 621 -28.78 31.92 4.61
N LEU A 622 -30.00 32.42 4.34
CA LEU A 622 -30.38 33.80 4.64
C LEU A 622 -30.28 34.10 6.15
N CYS A 623 -30.91 33.27 6.99
CA CYS A 623 -30.87 33.47 8.45
C CYS A 623 -29.43 33.44 9.01
N LYS A 624 -28.59 32.54 8.49
CA LYS A 624 -27.19 32.43 8.92
C LYS A 624 -26.38 33.67 8.56
N GLN A 625 -26.64 34.27 7.40
CA GLN A 625 -26.03 35.53 6.99
C GLN A 625 -26.49 36.70 7.89
N GLU A 626 -27.77 36.74 8.23
CA GLU A 626 -28.38 37.77 9.08
C GLU A 626 -28.15 37.56 10.59
N ARG A 627 -27.63 36.38 10.99
CA ARG A 627 -27.40 35.96 12.39
C ARG A 627 -28.67 35.99 13.24
N VAL A 628 -29.82 35.66 12.64
CA VAL A 628 -31.12 35.57 13.31
C VAL A 628 -31.66 34.14 13.29
N PRO A 629 -32.54 33.76 14.24
CA PRO A 629 -33.25 32.48 14.20
C PRO A 629 -34.07 32.30 12.92
N LEU A 630 -34.28 31.06 12.49
CA LEU A 630 -35.10 30.77 11.32
C LEU A 630 -36.57 31.15 11.61
N GLY A 631 -37.03 32.21 10.95
CA GLY A 631 -38.40 32.73 11.00
C GLY A 631 -39.22 32.40 9.74
N MET A 632 -40.54 32.52 9.85
CA MET A 632 -41.47 32.35 8.72
C MET A 632 -41.21 33.34 7.57
N GLU A 633 -40.75 34.55 7.90
CA GLU A 633 -40.40 35.61 6.94
C GLU A 633 -39.35 35.16 5.91
N HIS A 634 -38.32 34.43 6.35
CA HIS A 634 -37.27 33.91 5.47
C HIS A 634 -37.81 32.84 4.51
N ILE A 635 -38.72 31.97 4.99
CA ILE A 635 -39.36 30.96 4.14
C ILE A 635 -40.28 31.63 3.11
N GLN A 636 -41.04 32.64 3.52
CA GLN A 636 -41.89 33.42 2.62
C GLN A 636 -41.08 34.13 1.55
N MET A 637 -39.98 34.79 1.92
CA MET A 637 -39.08 35.45 0.97
C MET A 637 -38.56 34.46 -0.09
N VAL A 638 -38.13 33.26 0.31
CA VAL A 638 -37.68 32.22 -0.65
C VAL A 638 -38.82 31.74 -1.55
N LEU A 639 -40.04 31.61 -1.00
CA LEU A 639 -41.22 31.24 -1.78
C LEU A 639 -41.60 32.32 -2.80
N GLU A 640 -41.52 33.60 -2.44
CA GLU A 640 -41.80 34.74 -3.33
C GLU A 640 -40.79 34.81 -4.49
N VAL A 641 -39.49 34.71 -4.17
CA VAL A 641 -38.42 34.68 -5.18
C VAL A 641 -38.60 33.52 -6.15
N LYS A 642 -38.97 32.32 -5.66
CA LYS A 642 -39.23 31.15 -6.51
C LYS A 642 -40.48 31.28 -7.38
N LYS A 643 -41.49 32.02 -6.94
CA LYS A 643 -42.70 32.29 -7.73
C LYS A 643 -42.48 33.31 -8.85
N GLY A 644 -41.30 33.95 -8.89
CA GLY A 644 -40.99 34.95 -9.90
C GLY A 644 -41.67 36.30 -9.69
N SER A 645 -42.13 36.59 -8.46
CA SER A 645 -42.68 37.89 -8.11
C SER A 645 -41.55 38.80 -7.63
N LEU A 646 -40.74 39.28 -8.56
CA LEU A 646 -40.08 40.57 -8.37
C LEU A 646 -41.15 41.65 -8.64
N LEU A 647 -41.26 42.57 -7.68
CA LEU A 647 -42.12 43.76 -7.62
C LEU A 647 -42.58 44.34 -8.96
#